data_AF-A0A271JCA8-F1
#
_entry.id   AF-A0A271JCA8-F1
#
_cell.length_a   1.000
_cell.length_b   1.000
_cell.length_c   1.000
_cell.angle_alpha   90.00
_cell.angle_beta   90.00
_cell.angle_gamma   90.00
#
_symmetry.space_group_name_H-M   'P 1'
#
loop_
_entity.id
_entity.type
_entity.pdbx_description
1 polymer ?
#
loop_
_entity_poly.entity_id
_entity_poly.type
_entity_poly.pdbx_seq_one_letter_code
_entity_poly.pdbx_strand_id
1 'polypeptide(L)'
;MGRYLLFLVLAAVVGGGLLTLSMRGTLSGSLQQHAETQADVLAREIAEAGQSVALSEMVGGGAFRDPTVRLGDSQDYEGGQFQIEYIPGAGGAEATLRVTGSHGGAIHTIESTYAIQPLDAPGPLWLDVPYATASAVGGTKISGNGHDVQFDRRKHDDLELESLLPLDDIDDDIGAAMGTAHSNLSVPAADAWAGTGGLLDGLNVDDAEGLYQKALGALDTDNGDIRYDGDWTVGAPAAMASGRGTTFGGGPLATVPMLGARVATFAFAPAAMLPAAAAPGGTLPDATFGTAASGTQITLFDGDLTVAGSLSGHGVLLVGGALTVLPGADLTWNGIVIVHGTDAVLPIDLDGVVDVTGMMVVVHEAFPPGGHLDVSVYRAQAGMNPAIPKGDVSEQQYPWTTKPGFPFHQHMHAFDITPASAPRGDRVFFTESGVGRHESVVQFKEFLSRFGATPVYLTFGNPQNDGHSRFRLDVAGADGTEGVLKRSVQAGFGRFAAAGNDLRTKSFPANALRAFDVDVLSLRALKKGFDDPACVEWPICIGQDWNRRGALAVRVHRASDDARLYESTLYWHMRTDEIATHAAEEEAWRTKIRNGEAFGAHLSFGPDVTLTFDIREVAELSERLNFDGTQVVLVSSSTSHKTAAEMRAGDGSGSNAVCHVSASGNQNTLTLDASSLQNHLAHGDLPGVCQLPPGCASPGDQVQICNKPNGQGIWRDRTVDCDKVQNHLNHGCRLGTCEANGLPTTAPPGGGNATVTICLLGAEIQISTSALDGYLALGATVGSCSGGSGGS
;
A
#
# COMPACT_ATOMS: atom_id res chain seq x y z
N MET A 1 41.89 50.48 75.81
CA MET A 1 41.49 49.22 75.16
C MET A 1 40.00 49.15 74.79
N GLY A 2 39.06 49.77 75.53
CA GLY A 2 37.62 49.63 75.27
C GLY A 2 37.08 50.16 73.93
N ARG A 3 37.66 51.23 73.36
CA ARG A 3 37.19 51.79 72.08
C ARG A 3 37.50 50.89 70.88
N TYR A 4 38.66 50.25 70.84
CA TYR A 4 39.03 49.32 69.76
C TYR A 4 38.17 48.05 69.76
N LEU A 5 37.83 47.53 70.95
CA LEU A 5 36.92 46.37 71.06
C LEU A 5 35.52 46.72 70.56
N LEU A 6 35.01 47.93 70.87
CA LEU A 6 33.71 48.39 70.40
C LEU A 6 33.68 48.51 68.85
N PHE A 7 34.74 49.04 68.23
CA PHE A 7 34.84 49.11 66.77
C PHE A 7 34.92 47.73 66.11
N LEU A 8 35.62 46.77 66.72
CA LEU A 8 35.68 45.39 66.21
C LEU A 8 34.34 44.68 66.32
N VAL A 9 33.61 44.83 67.42
CA VAL A 9 32.26 44.27 67.58
C VAL A 9 31.28 44.92 66.62
N LEU A 10 31.34 46.25 66.45
CA LEU A 10 30.49 46.95 65.49
C LEU A 10 30.79 46.53 64.05
N ALA A 11 32.06 46.40 63.67
CA ALA A 11 32.49 45.93 62.36
C ALA A 11 32.06 44.46 62.11
N ALA A 12 32.13 43.60 63.12
CA ALA A 12 31.67 42.22 63.02
C ALA A 12 30.14 42.12 62.87
N VAL A 13 29.37 42.95 63.59
CA VAL A 13 27.90 43.00 63.47
C VAL A 13 27.48 43.54 62.12
N VAL A 14 28.10 44.63 61.64
CA VAL A 14 27.82 45.21 60.31
C VAL A 14 28.25 44.24 59.20
N GLY A 15 29.43 43.63 59.31
CA GLY A 15 29.92 42.62 58.37
C GLY A 15 29.01 41.38 58.31
N GLY A 16 28.57 40.87 59.47
CA GLY A 16 27.63 39.75 59.56
C GLY A 16 26.24 40.08 59.00
N GLY A 17 25.75 41.31 59.22
CA GLY A 17 24.51 41.80 58.63
C GLY A 17 24.57 41.88 57.10
N LEU A 18 25.66 42.44 56.55
CA LEU A 18 25.87 42.53 55.10
C LEU A 18 26.05 41.15 54.45
N LEU A 19 26.77 40.22 55.09
CA LEU A 19 26.90 38.84 54.63
C LEU A 19 25.55 38.11 54.61
N THR A 20 24.72 38.29 55.64
CA THR A 20 23.39 37.66 55.72
C THR A 20 22.44 38.21 54.65
N LEU A 21 22.47 39.53 54.40
CA LEU A 21 21.70 40.15 53.32
C LEU A 21 22.18 39.71 51.94
N SER A 22 23.50 39.61 51.73
CA SER A 22 24.09 39.09 50.50
C SER A 22 23.70 37.63 50.27
N MET A 23 23.77 36.77 51.29
CA MET A 23 23.38 35.36 51.19
C MET A 23 21.88 35.19 50.91
N ARG A 24 21.02 36.03 51.52
CA ARG A 24 19.58 36.03 51.21
C ARG A 24 19.32 36.43 49.76
N GLY A 25 20.03 37.44 49.25
CA GLY A 25 19.94 37.85 47.84
C GLY A 25 20.37 36.76 46.87
N THR A 26 21.47 36.05 47.16
CA THR A 26 21.92 34.92 46.32
C THR A 26 20.98 33.73 46.39
N LEU A 27 20.41 33.43 47.57
CA LEU A 27 19.44 32.34 47.73
C LEU A 27 18.12 32.66 47.04
N SER A 28 17.61 33.89 47.15
CA SER A 28 16.38 34.28 46.45
C SER A 28 16.59 34.27 44.93
N GLY A 29 17.75 34.75 44.45
CA GLY A 29 18.09 34.68 43.03
C GLY A 29 18.20 33.26 42.51
N SER A 30 18.85 32.37 43.26
CA SER A 30 18.98 30.95 42.89
C SER A 30 17.63 30.22 42.89
N LEU A 31 16.75 30.49 43.87
CA LEU A 31 15.42 29.90 43.91
C LEU A 31 14.54 30.40 42.76
N GLN A 32 14.63 31.70 42.44
CA GLN A 32 13.92 32.27 41.30
C GLN A 32 14.40 31.66 39.98
N GLN A 33 15.71 31.56 39.78
CA GLN A 33 16.28 30.93 38.59
C GLN A 33 15.88 29.45 38.48
N HIS A 34 15.84 28.71 39.59
CA HIS A 34 15.40 27.31 39.58
C HIS A 34 13.91 27.18 39.23
N ALA A 35 13.06 28.05 39.77
CA ALA A 35 11.64 28.10 39.43
C ALA A 35 11.41 28.48 37.95
N GLU A 36 12.24 29.38 37.41
CA GLU A 36 12.23 29.74 35.98
C GLU A 36 12.59 28.56 35.09
N THR A 37 13.72 27.89 35.38
CA THR A 37 14.13 26.71 34.61
C THR A 37 13.10 25.58 34.71
N GLN A 38 12.48 25.39 35.88
CA GLN A 38 11.42 24.40 36.04
C GLN A 38 10.18 24.77 35.20
N ALA A 39 9.79 26.04 35.19
CA ALA A 39 8.66 26.51 34.39
C ALA A 39 8.91 26.33 32.88
N ASP A 40 10.14 26.59 32.42
CA ASP A 40 10.53 26.41 31.01
C ASP A 40 10.47 24.94 30.57
N VAL A 41 10.97 24.01 31.41
CA VAL A 41 10.89 22.56 31.15
C VAL A 41 9.44 22.09 31.11
N LEU A 42 8.63 22.49 32.09
CA LEU A 42 7.22 22.11 32.14
C LEU A 42 6.41 22.67 30.97
N ALA A 43 6.66 23.92 30.55
CA ALA A 43 5.99 24.50 29.38
C ALA A 43 6.30 23.72 28.10
N ARG A 44 7.53 23.19 27.97
CA ARG A 44 7.92 22.32 26.86
C ARG A 44 7.22 20.96 26.92
N GLU A 45 7.25 20.28 28.07
CA GLU A 45 6.58 18.99 28.25
C GLU A 45 5.07 19.09 27.97
N ILE A 46 4.44 20.19 28.41
CA ILE A 46 3.03 20.48 28.14
C ILE A 46 2.77 20.67 26.64
N ALA A 47 3.66 21.35 25.90
CA ALA A 47 3.52 21.51 24.46
C ALA A 47 3.69 20.17 23.71
N GLU A 48 4.65 19.34 24.10
CA GLU A 48 4.89 18.01 23.52
C GLU A 48 3.69 17.07 23.79
N ALA A 49 3.12 17.12 25.00
CA ALA A 49 1.89 16.41 25.34
C ALA A 49 0.68 16.92 24.52
N GLY A 50 0.51 18.24 24.43
CA GLY A 50 -0.55 18.86 23.63
C GLY A 50 -0.46 18.49 22.15
N GLN A 51 0.75 18.39 21.60
CA GLN A 51 0.99 17.94 20.23
C GLN A 51 0.57 16.48 20.02
N SER A 52 0.88 15.60 20.98
CA SER A 52 0.48 14.19 20.93
C SER A 52 -1.05 14.04 20.96
N VAL A 53 -1.73 14.82 21.81
CA VAL A 53 -3.20 14.86 21.89
C VAL A 53 -3.80 15.42 20.60
N ALA A 54 -3.27 16.54 20.09
CA ALA A 54 -3.74 17.16 18.85
C ALA A 54 -3.62 16.21 17.65
N LEU A 55 -2.47 15.52 17.52
CA LEU A 55 -2.25 14.54 16.45
C LEU A 55 -3.25 13.38 16.54
N SER A 56 -3.55 12.89 17.74
CA SER A 56 -4.52 11.80 17.93
C SER A 56 -5.95 12.17 17.53
N GLU A 57 -6.36 13.43 17.69
CA GLU A 57 -7.68 13.92 17.25
C GLU A 57 -7.68 14.31 15.76
N MET A 58 -6.53 14.70 15.20
CA MET A 58 -6.41 15.15 13.82
C MET A 58 -6.55 13.99 12.82
N VAL A 59 -6.10 12.79 13.18
CA VAL A 59 -6.06 11.63 12.28
C VAL A 59 -7.41 10.89 12.33
N GLY A 60 -8.23 11.02 11.28
CA GLY A 60 -9.47 10.24 11.17
C GLY A 60 -10.17 10.30 9.81
N GLY A 61 -10.39 9.14 9.19
CA GLY A 61 -11.23 9.00 7.99
C GLY A 61 -10.62 9.51 6.69
N GLY A 62 -9.31 9.38 6.51
CA GLY A 62 -8.62 9.72 5.26
C GLY A 62 -8.38 11.21 5.01
N ALA A 63 -8.65 12.08 5.97
CA ALA A 63 -8.34 13.51 5.93
C ALA A 63 -7.89 14.00 7.32
N PHE A 64 -7.15 15.11 7.35
CA PHE A 64 -6.89 15.78 8.62
C PHE A 64 -8.16 16.51 9.08
N ARG A 65 -8.68 16.11 10.25
CA ARG A 65 -9.78 16.81 10.91
C ARG A 65 -9.21 17.93 11.76
N ASP A 66 -9.95 19.02 11.88
CA ASP A 66 -9.57 20.11 12.80
C ASP A 66 -9.73 19.64 14.27
N PRO A 67 -8.63 19.45 15.01
CA PRO A 67 -8.68 18.98 16.40
C PRO A 67 -9.28 20.03 17.35
N THR A 68 -9.29 21.32 16.98
CA THR A 68 -9.82 22.41 17.82
C THR A 68 -11.32 22.32 18.00
N VAL A 69 -12.04 21.65 17.09
CA VAL A 69 -13.50 21.48 17.19
C VAL A 69 -13.89 20.67 18.44
N ARG A 70 -13.04 19.73 18.87
CA ARG A 70 -13.27 18.88 20.04
C ARG A 70 -12.51 19.33 21.27
N LEU A 71 -11.25 19.71 21.07
CA LEU A 71 -10.36 20.10 22.16
C LEU A 71 -10.50 21.58 22.50
N GLY A 72 -11.20 22.39 21.71
CA GLY A 72 -11.18 23.84 21.85
C GLY A 72 -9.79 24.46 21.63
N ASP A 73 -9.69 25.76 21.87
CA ASP A 73 -8.47 26.52 21.60
C ASP A 73 -7.44 26.44 22.73
N SER A 74 -7.82 26.03 23.95
CA SER A 74 -6.93 25.96 25.11
C SER A 74 -7.40 24.90 26.12
N GLN A 75 -6.48 24.12 26.67
CA GLN A 75 -6.73 23.01 27.59
C GLN A 75 -5.78 23.05 28.80
N ASP A 76 -6.31 22.77 29.99
CA ASP A 76 -5.51 22.62 31.21
C ASP A 76 -4.76 21.28 31.18
N TYR A 77 -3.46 21.28 31.50
CA TYR A 77 -2.63 20.08 31.58
C TYR A 77 -1.53 20.23 32.64
N GLU A 78 -1.52 19.34 33.63
CA GLU A 78 -0.53 19.27 34.72
C GLU A 78 -0.16 20.62 35.39
N GLY A 79 -1.17 21.48 35.60
CA GLY A 79 -0.98 22.78 36.26
C GLY A 79 -0.44 23.89 35.34
N GLY A 80 -0.33 23.64 34.04
CA GLY A 80 -0.25 24.66 33.00
C GLY A 80 -1.37 24.50 31.96
N GLN A 81 -1.17 25.10 30.79
CA GLN A 81 -2.13 25.04 29.69
C GLN A 81 -1.42 24.81 28.36
N PHE A 82 -2.03 24.06 27.44
CA PHE A 82 -1.64 24.07 26.03
C PHE A 82 -2.77 24.64 25.16
N GLN A 83 -2.39 25.33 24.09
CA GLN A 83 -3.27 25.87 23.06
C GLN A 83 -2.91 25.24 21.71
N ILE A 84 -3.92 24.85 20.94
CA ILE A 84 -3.75 24.24 19.61
C ILE A 84 -4.26 25.22 18.56
N GLU A 85 -3.44 25.48 17.55
CA GLU A 85 -3.83 26.14 16.31
C GLU A 85 -3.67 25.13 15.17
N TYR A 86 -4.74 24.93 14.40
CA TYR A 86 -4.79 24.03 13.25
C TYR A 86 -4.85 24.85 11.96
N ILE A 87 -3.94 24.57 11.04
CA ILE A 87 -3.83 25.26 9.76
C ILE A 87 -3.94 24.18 8.67
N PRO A 88 -5.10 24.04 8.00
CA PRO A 88 -5.26 23.05 6.94
C PRO A 88 -4.39 23.43 5.73
N GLY A 89 -3.70 22.45 5.17
CA GLY A 89 -2.97 22.57 3.92
C GLY A 89 -3.91 22.57 2.70
N ALA A 90 -3.36 22.94 1.54
CA ALA A 90 -4.12 22.95 0.30
C ALA A 90 -4.57 21.51 -0.06
N GLY A 91 -5.89 21.28 -0.16
CA GLY A 91 -6.45 20.00 -0.59
C GLY A 91 -6.72 18.97 0.52
N GLY A 92 -6.52 19.31 1.80
CA GLY A 92 -6.92 18.45 2.93
C GLY A 92 -6.03 17.23 3.21
N ALA A 93 -5.01 17.00 2.37
CA ALA A 93 -3.99 15.96 2.55
C ALA A 93 -2.77 16.44 3.36
N GLU A 94 -2.70 17.72 3.71
CA GLU A 94 -1.64 18.32 4.53
C GLU A 94 -2.28 19.16 5.64
N ALA A 95 -1.65 19.22 6.81
CA ALA A 95 -2.06 20.10 7.90
C ALA A 95 -0.87 20.49 8.78
N THR A 96 -0.83 21.75 9.20
CA THR A 96 0.13 22.24 10.18
C THR A 96 -0.57 22.39 11.54
N LEU A 97 0.00 21.76 12.56
CA LEU A 97 -0.36 21.94 13.95
C LEU A 97 0.64 22.87 14.61
N ARG A 98 0.15 23.93 15.26
CA ARG A 98 0.95 24.76 16.16
C ARG A 98 0.42 24.61 17.57
N VAL A 99 1.20 23.97 18.44
CA VAL A 99 0.85 23.74 19.84
C VAL A 99 1.70 24.61 20.75
N THR A 100 1.06 25.43 21.58
CA THR A 100 1.71 26.33 22.52
C THR A 100 1.44 25.90 23.95
N GLY A 101 2.45 25.37 24.64
CA GLY A 101 2.41 25.05 26.07
C GLY A 101 2.86 26.23 26.94
N SER A 102 2.20 26.42 28.08
CA SER A 102 2.50 27.50 29.02
C SER A 102 2.46 27.01 30.47
N HIS A 103 3.47 27.41 31.25
CA HIS A 103 3.57 27.11 32.68
C HIS A 103 4.39 28.19 33.39
N GLY A 104 3.92 28.72 34.52
CA GLY A 104 4.70 29.68 35.32
C GLY A 104 5.15 30.95 34.55
N GLY A 105 4.48 31.31 33.46
CA GLY A 105 4.83 32.43 32.58
C GLY A 105 5.83 32.10 31.46
N ALA A 106 6.38 30.88 31.43
CA ALA A 106 7.13 30.36 30.29
C ALA A 106 6.18 29.92 29.17
N ILE A 107 6.64 30.03 27.91
CA ILE A 107 5.88 29.62 26.73
C ILE A 107 6.79 28.80 25.81
N HIS A 108 6.31 27.64 25.38
CA HIS A 108 6.96 26.84 24.35
C HIS A 108 5.98 26.54 23.22
N THR A 109 6.39 26.78 21.98
CA THR A 109 5.56 26.53 20.80
C THR A 109 6.25 25.52 19.90
N ILE A 110 5.51 24.47 19.54
CA ILE A 110 5.91 23.47 18.55
C ILE A 110 5.01 23.63 17.34
N GLU A 111 5.59 23.82 16.17
CA GLU A 111 4.89 23.83 14.89
C GLU A 111 5.31 22.59 14.10
N SER A 112 4.35 21.81 13.60
CA SER A 112 4.61 20.58 12.86
C SER A 112 3.64 20.41 11.71
N THR A 113 4.17 20.14 10.53
CA THR A 113 3.39 19.92 9.33
C THR A 113 3.38 18.44 8.99
N TYR A 114 2.17 17.91 8.85
CA TYR A 114 1.89 16.52 8.56
C TYR A 114 1.26 16.42 7.18
N ALA A 115 1.62 15.39 6.43
CA ALA A 115 0.96 15.01 5.20
C ALA A 115 0.42 13.58 5.33
N ILE A 116 -0.77 13.35 4.79
CA ILE A 116 -1.26 12.01 4.51
C ILE A 116 -0.59 11.60 3.21
N GLN A 117 0.32 10.64 3.28
CA GLN A 117 0.78 10.00 2.07
C GLN A 117 -0.36 9.08 1.61
N PRO A 118 -1.00 9.36 0.45
CA PRO A 118 -2.05 8.49 -0.05
C PRO A 118 -1.48 7.09 -0.21
N LEU A 119 -2.31 6.10 0.12
CA LEU A 119 -1.98 4.72 -0.17
C LEU A 119 -1.78 4.61 -1.67
N ASP A 120 -0.57 4.25 -2.09
CA ASP A 120 -0.33 3.89 -3.48
C ASP A 120 -1.17 2.65 -3.77
N ALA A 121 -2.08 2.78 -4.76
CA ALA A 121 -3.03 1.75 -5.11
C ALA A 121 -3.41 1.84 -6.60
N PRO A 122 -3.77 0.69 -7.22
CA PRO A 122 -3.93 0.56 -8.67
C PRO A 122 -5.24 1.10 -9.28
N GLY A 123 -5.87 2.09 -8.64
CA GLY A 123 -7.06 2.75 -9.17
C GLY A 123 -8.35 1.92 -9.08
N PRO A 124 -9.41 2.27 -9.83
CA PRO A 124 -10.75 1.68 -9.66
C PRO A 124 -10.86 0.24 -10.15
N LEU A 125 -10.04 -0.16 -11.12
CA LEU A 125 -10.01 -1.51 -11.69
C LEU A 125 -8.55 -1.94 -11.90
N TRP A 126 -8.17 -3.04 -11.26
CA TRP A 126 -6.85 -3.65 -11.38
C TRP A 126 -6.95 -5.04 -12.02
N LEU A 127 -6.31 -5.20 -13.17
CA LEU A 127 -6.26 -6.45 -13.93
C LEU A 127 -4.88 -7.11 -13.78
N ASP A 128 -4.81 -8.22 -13.06
CA ASP A 128 -3.64 -9.10 -12.99
C ASP A 128 -3.99 -10.43 -13.66
N VAL A 129 -3.98 -10.37 -14.98
CA VAL A 129 -4.44 -11.43 -15.87
C VAL A 129 -3.43 -11.61 -17.00
N PRO A 130 -3.27 -12.83 -17.53
CA PRO A 130 -2.39 -13.07 -18.66
C PRO A 130 -2.86 -12.34 -19.92
N TYR A 131 -4.18 -12.21 -20.05
CA TYR A 131 -4.89 -11.59 -21.14
C TYR A 131 -6.26 -11.11 -20.64
N ALA A 132 -6.72 -9.98 -21.17
CA ALA A 132 -8.08 -9.53 -20.94
C ALA A 132 -8.70 -9.05 -22.26
N THR A 133 -9.99 -9.35 -22.41
CA THR A 133 -10.86 -8.61 -23.32
C THR A 133 -11.84 -7.80 -22.48
N ALA A 134 -12.17 -6.61 -22.97
CA ALA A 134 -13.20 -5.81 -22.37
C ALA A 134 -14.20 -5.36 -23.42
N SER A 135 -15.47 -5.33 -23.03
CA SER A 135 -16.53 -4.67 -23.76
C SER A 135 -17.32 -3.82 -22.77
N ALA A 136 -17.63 -2.59 -23.16
CA ALA A 136 -18.43 -1.70 -22.34
C ALA A 136 -19.52 -1.05 -23.20
N VAL A 137 -20.76 -1.13 -22.71
CA VAL A 137 -21.90 -0.46 -23.33
C VAL A 137 -21.93 1.00 -22.89
N GLY A 138 -22.36 1.89 -23.79
CA GLY A 138 -22.48 3.31 -23.50
C GLY A 138 -23.36 3.56 -22.26
N GLY A 139 -22.80 4.23 -21.25
CA GLY A 139 -23.42 4.42 -19.94
C GLY A 139 -22.52 3.96 -18.79
N THR A 140 -21.65 2.97 -19.03
CA THR A 140 -20.61 2.53 -18.09
C THR A 140 -19.79 3.72 -17.60
N LYS A 141 -19.48 3.76 -16.30
CA LYS A 141 -18.62 4.78 -15.70
C LYS A 141 -17.55 4.13 -14.86
N ILE A 142 -16.29 4.42 -15.18
CA ILE A 142 -15.16 4.02 -14.35
C ILE A 142 -14.41 5.29 -14.02
N SER A 143 -14.24 5.60 -12.73
CA SER A 143 -13.62 6.85 -12.29
C SER A 143 -12.71 6.62 -11.12
N GLY A 144 -11.49 7.15 -11.20
CA GLY A 144 -10.45 6.85 -10.22
C GLY A 144 -9.95 8.02 -9.39
N ASN A 145 -10.62 9.19 -9.38
CA ASN A 145 -10.11 10.41 -8.73
C ASN A 145 -8.66 10.79 -9.12
N GLY A 146 -8.27 10.53 -10.37
CA GLY A 146 -6.90 10.73 -10.87
C GLY A 146 -6.08 9.45 -10.97
N HIS A 147 -6.61 8.32 -10.50
CA HIS A 147 -6.09 6.99 -10.80
C HIS A 147 -6.77 6.42 -12.05
N ASP A 148 -5.99 5.77 -12.90
CA ASP A 148 -6.49 5.13 -14.12
C ASP A 148 -6.84 3.65 -13.85
N VAL A 149 -7.55 3.02 -14.79
CA VAL A 149 -7.62 1.55 -14.83
C VAL A 149 -6.21 1.02 -15.04
N GLN A 150 -5.84 -0.08 -14.40
CA GLN A 150 -4.49 -0.60 -14.49
C GLN A 150 -4.42 -2.07 -14.89
N PHE A 151 -3.48 -2.35 -15.79
CA PHE A 151 -3.09 -3.68 -16.19
C PHE A 151 -1.70 -4.02 -15.65
N ASP A 152 -1.61 -5.07 -14.84
CA ASP A 152 -0.34 -5.57 -14.33
C ASP A 152 0.33 -6.46 -15.37
N ARG A 153 1.25 -5.85 -16.13
CA ARG A 153 1.96 -6.53 -17.21
C ARG A 153 2.89 -7.65 -16.76
N ARG A 154 3.25 -7.75 -15.47
CA ARG A 154 4.21 -8.78 -15.01
C ARG A 154 3.73 -10.19 -15.34
N LYS A 155 2.43 -10.44 -15.22
CA LYS A 155 1.85 -11.75 -15.58
C LYS A 155 1.88 -12.04 -17.06
N HIS A 156 1.67 -11.03 -17.88
CA HIS A 156 1.84 -11.14 -19.32
C HIS A 156 3.31 -11.40 -19.71
N ASP A 157 4.24 -10.65 -19.10
CA ASP A 157 5.69 -10.78 -19.33
C ASP A 157 6.23 -12.15 -18.88
N ASP A 158 5.81 -12.64 -17.70
CA ASP A 158 6.24 -13.93 -17.13
C ASP A 158 5.80 -15.14 -17.96
N LEU A 159 4.72 -14.98 -18.73
CA LEU A 159 4.23 -15.97 -19.66
C LEU A 159 4.81 -15.80 -21.07
N GLU A 160 5.76 -14.88 -21.25
CA GLU A 160 6.45 -14.56 -22.50
C GLU A 160 5.46 -14.22 -23.64
N LEU A 161 4.34 -13.57 -23.30
CA LEU A 161 3.27 -13.28 -24.25
C LEU A 161 3.58 -12.07 -25.15
N GLU A 162 4.58 -11.24 -24.81
CA GLU A 162 4.97 -10.03 -25.55
C GLU A 162 5.19 -10.29 -27.05
N SER A 163 5.83 -11.41 -27.40
CA SER A 163 6.11 -11.75 -28.80
C SER A 163 4.86 -12.15 -29.62
N LEU A 164 3.75 -12.45 -28.94
CA LEU A 164 2.56 -13.03 -29.54
C LEU A 164 1.35 -12.12 -29.44
N LEU A 165 1.25 -11.38 -28.36
CA LEU A 165 0.21 -10.42 -28.09
C LEU A 165 0.86 -9.18 -27.47
N PRO A 166 1.34 -8.25 -28.30
CA PRO A 166 1.92 -6.99 -27.83
C PRO A 166 1.00 -6.32 -26.81
N LEU A 167 1.58 -5.78 -25.74
CA LEU A 167 0.79 -5.06 -24.73
C LEU A 167 0.03 -3.89 -25.34
N ASP A 168 0.57 -3.25 -26.38
CA ASP A 168 -0.09 -2.18 -27.12
C ASP A 168 -1.45 -2.63 -27.69
N ASP A 169 -1.58 -3.88 -28.14
CA ASP A 169 -2.85 -4.40 -28.68
C ASP A 169 -3.88 -4.60 -27.55
N ILE A 170 -3.43 -5.06 -26.37
CA ILE A 170 -4.29 -5.20 -25.18
C ILE A 170 -4.70 -3.82 -24.66
N ASP A 171 -3.77 -2.87 -24.62
CA ASP A 171 -4.00 -1.49 -24.20
C ASP A 171 -4.97 -0.78 -25.16
N ASP A 172 -4.83 -0.98 -26.47
CA ASP A 172 -5.76 -0.44 -27.46
C ASP A 172 -7.16 -1.07 -27.33
N ASP A 173 -7.27 -2.39 -27.17
CA ASP A 173 -8.57 -3.08 -27.06
C ASP A 173 -9.31 -2.72 -25.76
N ILE A 174 -8.62 -2.83 -24.61
CA ILE A 174 -9.19 -2.48 -23.31
C ILE A 174 -9.38 -0.97 -23.25
N GLY A 175 -8.42 -0.16 -23.70
CA GLY A 175 -8.50 1.30 -23.74
C GLY A 175 -9.64 1.79 -24.63
N ALA A 176 -9.92 1.15 -25.76
CA ALA A 176 -11.08 1.46 -26.59
C ALA A 176 -12.40 1.15 -25.87
N ALA A 177 -12.48 0.01 -25.18
CA ALA A 177 -13.65 -0.33 -24.36
C ALA A 177 -13.79 0.60 -23.15
N MET A 178 -12.69 1.01 -22.50
CA MET A 178 -12.69 1.88 -21.32
C MET A 178 -12.91 3.35 -21.71
N GLY A 179 -12.51 3.75 -22.90
CA GLY A 179 -12.76 5.08 -23.46
C GLY A 179 -14.25 5.34 -23.66
N THR A 180 -15.07 4.30 -23.91
CA THR A 180 -16.53 4.42 -23.90
C THR A 180 -17.09 4.55 -22.47
N ALA A 181 -16.35 4.09 -21.47
CA ALA A 181 -16.67 4.20 -20.04
C ALA A 181 -16.15 5.49 -19.37
N HIS A 182 -15.58 6.41 -20.15
CA HIS A 182 -14.97 7.66 -19.68
C HIS A 182 -13.79 7.51 -18.70
N SER A 183 -13.07 6.39 -18.76
CA SER A 183 -11.81 6.16 -18.03
C SER A 183 -10.63 6.07 -18.97
N ASN A 184 -9.45 6.50 -18.51
CA ASN A 184 -8.20 6.15 -19.19
C ASN A 184 -7.71 4.78 -18.67
N LEU A 185 -7.08 4.02 -19.56
CA LEU A 185 -6.27 2.88 -19.19
C LEU A 185 -4.82 3.36 -19.01
N SER A 186 -4.15 2.83 -17.99
CA SER A 186 -2.73 3.01 -17.76
C SER A 186 -2.09 1.63 -17.65
N VAL A 187 -0.97 1.43 -18.34
CA VAL A 187 -0.15 0.24 -18.20
C VAL A 187 1.20 0.67 -17.63
N PRO A 188 1.36 0.73 -16.29
CA PRO A 188 2.62 1.10 -15.68
C PRO A 188 3.75 0.14 -16.08
N ALA A 189 4.98 0.65 -16.14
CA ALA A 189 6.15 -0.20 -16.31
C ALA A 189 6.25 -1.21 -15.15
N ALA A 190 6.81 -2.40 -15.41
CA ALA A 190 6.85 -3.49 -14.43
C ALA A 190 7.56 -3.11 -13.10
N ASP A 191 8.53 -2.20 -13.16
CA ASP A 191 9.24 -1.66 -11.99
C ASP A 191 8.40 -0.68 -11.15
N ALA A 192 7.37 -0.04 -11.73
CA ALA A 192 6.43 0.80 -11.00
C ALA A 192 5.58 -0.01 -10.00
N TRP A 193 5.33 -1.30 -10.30
CA TRP A 193 4.62 -2.22 -9.41
C TRP A 193 5.49 -2.71 -8.25
N ALA A 194 6.80 -2.87 -8.50
CA ALA A 194 7.74 -3.49 -7.58
C ALA A 194 8.81 -2.48 -7.08
N GLY A 195 8.65 -1.96 -5.88
CA GLY A 195 9.72 -1.25 -5.16
C GLY A 195 9.33 -0.97 -3.72
N THR A 196 10.28 -0.52 -2.89
CA THR A 196 9.93 0.34 -1.76
C THR A 196 9.47 1.67 -2.37
N GLY A 197 8.23 2.08 -2.09
CA GLY A 197 7.55 3.17 -2.80
C GLY A 197 7.00 2.81 -4.18
N GLY A 198 6.83 1.51 -4.47
CA GLY A 198 6.08 1.06 -5.65
C GLY A 198 4.57 1.13 -5.43
N LEU A 199 3.78 0.97 -6.50
CA LEU A 199 2.34 1.17 -6.46
C LEU A 199 1.57 0.27 -5.48
N LEU A 200 2.19 -0.83 -5.05
CA LEU A 200 1.58 -1.81 -4.13
C LEU A 200 2.16 -1.75 -2.72
N ASP A 201 3.11 -0.84 -2.46
CA ASP A 201 3.82 -0.77 -1.19
C ASP A 201 2.85 -0.47 -0.04
N GLY A 202 1.90 0.46 -0.24
CA GLY A 202 0.86 0.75 0.74
C GLY A 202 -0.06 -0.45 1.02
N LEU A 203 -0.37 -1.25 -0.01
CA LEU A 203 -1.15 -2.47 0.16
C LEU A 203 -0.35 -3.60 0.84
N ASN A 204 0.98 -3.45 0.95
CA ASN A 204 1.88 -4.48 1.49
C ASN A 204 1.58 -5.84 0.83
N VAL A 205 1.55 -5.83 -0.50
CA VAL A 205 1.42 -6.98 -1.40
C VAL A 205 2.36 -6.80 -2.58
N ASP A 206 2.74 -7.90 -3.21
CA ASP A 206 3.58 -7.86 -4.41
C ASP A 206 2.77 -7.78 -5.69
N ASP A 207 1.55 -8.34 -5.74
CA ASP A 207 0.66 -8.40 -6.89
C ASP A 207 -0.81 -8.58 -6.44
N ALA A 208 -1.74 -8.67 -7.39
CA ALA A 208 -3.16 -8.76 -7.11
C ALA A 208 -3.53 -10.11 -6.49
N GLU A 209 -2.84 -11.17 -6.91
CA GLU A 209 -2.93 -12.48 -6.28
C GLU A 209 -2.49 -12.42 -4.81
N GLY A 210 -1.41 -11.69 -4.50
CA GLY A 210 -1.01 -11.35 -3.15
C GLY A 210 -2.13 -10.71 -2.33
N LEU A 211 -2.86 -9.76 -2.91
CA LEU A 211 -4.04 -9.12 -2.28
C LEU A 211 -5.20 -10.09 -2.06
N TYR A 212 -5.52 -10.92 -3.06
CA TYR A 212 -6.53 -11.97 -2.93
C TYR A 212 -6.18 -12.94 -1.79
N GLN A 213 -4.95 -13.42 -1.76
CA GLN A 213 -4.48 -14.30 -0.70
C GLN A 213 -4.50 -13.59 0.65
N LYS A 214 -4.14 -12.30 0.71
CA LYS A 214 -4.21 -11.47 1.92
C LYS A 214 -5.61 -11.43 2.51
N ALA A 215 -6.59 -11.09 1.67
CA ALA A 215 -7.99 -11.07 2.03
C ALA A 215 -8.50 -12.44 2.47
N LEU A 216 -8.13 -13.51 1.76
CA LEU A 216 -8.53 -14.86 2.15
C LEU A 216 -7.93 -15.26 3.51
N GLY A 217 -6.69 -14.89 3.81
CA GLY A 217 -6.07 -15.22 5.10
C GLY A 217 -6.58 -14.38 6.26
N ALA A 218 -7.18 -13.21 5.98
CA ALA A 218 -7.88 -12.37 6.95
C ALA A 218 -9.35 -12.80 7.18
N LEU A 219 -9.85 -13.76 6.39
CA LEU A 219 -11.19 -14.34 6.54
C LEU A 219 -11.29 -15.05 7.90
N ASP A 220 -12.18 -14.57 8.75
CA ASP A 220 -12.43 -15.11 10.08
C ASP A 220 -13.93 -15.24 10.34
N THR A 221 -14.44 -16.46 10.10
CA THR A 221 -15.87 -16.78 10.27
C THR A 221 -16.35 -16.67 11.71
N ASP A 222 -15.45 -16.76 12.69
CA ASP A 222 -15.81 -16.60 14.11
C ASP A 222 -16.06 -15.12 14.46
N ASN A 223 -15.44 -14.20 13.71
CA ASN A 223 -15.62 -12.76 13.80
C ASN A 223 -16.68 -12.21 12.82
N GLY A 224 -17.55 -13.09 12.34
CA GLY A 224 -18.71 -12.71 11.55
C GLY A 224 -18.48 -12.66 10.04
N ASP A 225 -17.31 -13.05 9.53
CA ASP A 225 -17.14 -13.24 8.08
C ASP A 225 -17.95 -14.42 7.57
N ILE A 226 -18.17 -14.41 6.25
CA ILE A 226 -19.05 -15.35 5.61
C ILE A 226 -18.31 -16.07 4.50
N ARG A 227 -18.50 -17.39 4.45
CA ARG A 227 -17.97 -18.26 3.40
C ARG A 227 -19.06 -19.15 2.84
N TYR A 228 -19.17 -19.14 1.53
CA TYR A 228 -20.03 -19.98 0.72
C TYR A 228 -19.17 -20.84 -0.18
N ASP A 229 -19.22 -22.17 -0.05
CA ASP A 229 -18.48 -23.08 -0.93
C ASP A 229 -19.34 -23.46 -2.15
N GLY A 230 -18.75 -23.60 -3.34
CA GLY A 230 -19.43 -23.98 -4.59
C GLY A 230 -20.10 -22.80 -5.31
N ASP A 231 -20.93 -23.10 -6.32
CA ASP A 231 -21.55 -22.07 -7.16
C ASP A 231 -22.84 -21.52 -6.56
N TRP A 232 -22.97 -20.21 -6.46
CA TRP A 232 -24.09 -19.55 -5.80
C TRP A 232 -24.84 -18.59 -6.72
N THR A 233 -26.16 -18.56 -6.55
CA THR A 233 -27.03 -17.54 -7.13
C THR A 233 -27.66 -16.70 -6.02
N VAL A 234 -27.49 -15.37 -6.05
CA VAL A 234 -28.19 -14.43 -5.14
C VAL A 234 -29.40 -13.87 -5.86
N GLY A 235 -30.61 -14.14 -5.39
CA GLY A 235 -31.80 -13.47 -5.93
C GLY A 235 -33.12 -13.96 -5.36
N ALA A 236 -34.20 -13.31 -5.78
CA ALA A 236 -35.54 -13.59 -5.28
C ALA A 236 -35.84 -15.11 -5.38
N PRO A 237 -36.24 -15.76 -4.27
CA PRO A 237 -36.56 -17.18 -4.30
C PRO A 237 -37.59 -17.38 -5.39
N ALA A 238 -37.27 -18.25 -6.37
CA ALA A 238 -38.11 -18.54 -7.52
C ALA A 238 -39.55 -18.56 -7.05
N ALA A 239 -40.33 -17.56 -7.48
CA ALA A 239 -41.68 -17.33 -6.97
C ALA A 239 -42.37 -18.69 -6.98
N MET A 240 -42.59 -19.28 -5.79
CA MET A 240 -43.11 -20.64 -5.67
C MET A 240 -44.32 -20.69 -6.58
N ALA A 241 -44.18 -21.38 -7.72
CA ALA A 241 -45.20 -21.42 -8.73
C ALA A 241 -46.45 -21.87 -8.01
N SER A 242 -47.42 -20.97 -7.84
CA SER A 242 -48.60 -21.23 -7.04
C SER A 242 -49.31 -22.41 -7.67
N GLY A 243 -49.05 -23.60 -7.13
CA GLY A 243 -49.64 -24.83 -7.58
C GLY A 243 -51.14 -24.65 -7.46
N ARG A 244 -51.79 -24.52 -8.61
CA ARG A 244 -53.24 -24.46 -8.75
C ARG A 244 -53.81 -25.64 -7.95
N GLY A 245 -54.50 -25.34 -6.86
CA GLY A 245 -55.01 -26.34 -5.94
C GLY A 245 -55.86 -27.38 -6.66
N THR A 246 -55.41 -28.64 -6.62
CA THR A 246 -56.29 -29.79 -6.73
C THR A 246 -56.96 -29.96 -5.37
N THR A 247 -58.24 -29.59 -5.31
CA THR A 247 -59.16 -29.89 -4.22
C THR A 247 -59.15 -31.39 -3.89
N PHE A 248 -58.67 -31.76 -2.71
CA PHE A 248 -59.02 -33.01 -2.04
C PHE A 248 -59.93 -32.71 -0.85
N GLY A 249 -61.04 -33.46 -0.79
CA GLY A 249 -62.19 -33.18 0.05
C GLY A 249 -62.04 -33.58 1.53
N GLY A 250 -62.73 -32.79 2.35
CA GLY A 250 -63.63 -33.19 3.45
C GLY A 250 -63.21 -34.30 4.43
N GLY A 251 -62.86 -33.88 5.66
CA GLY A 251 -62.90 -34.69 6.88
C GLY A 251 -62.85 -33.78 8.13
N PRO A 252 -63.58 -34.09 9.23
CA PRO A 252 -64.10 -33.07 10.14
C PRO A 252 -63.13 -32.61 11.23
N LEU A 253 -63.33 -31.33 11.61
CA LEU A 253 -62.72 -30.58 12.69
C LEU A 253 -62.91 -31.23 14.07
N ALA A 254 -61.80 -31.42 14.79
CA ALA A 254 -61.79 -31.55 16.25
C ALA A 254 -61.41 -30.20 16.88
N THR A 255 -62.37 -29.61 17.58
CA THR A 255 -62.24 -28.41 18.42
C THR A 255 -61.36 -28.66 19.65
N VAL A 256 -60.35 -27.81 19.85
CA VAL A 256 -59.63 -27.62 21.13
C VAL A 256 -59.74 -26.14 21.50
N PRO A 257 -60.09 -25.78 22.76
CA PRO A 257 -60.31 -24.39 23.14
C PRO A 257 -58.98 -23.65 23.38
N MET A 258 -58.85 -22.46 22.80
CA MET A 258 -57.80 -21.50 23.11
C MET A 258 -58.04 -20.88 24.50
N LEU A 259 -57.04 -20.92 25.37
CA LEU A 259 -56.89 -20.01 26.49
C LEU A 259 -56.01 -18.84 26.05
N GLY A 260 -56.52 -17.62 26.21
CA GLY A 260 -55.85 -16.39 25.79
C GLY A 260 -54.67 -16.01 26.68
N ALA A 261 -53.55 -15.66 26.04
CA ALA A 261 -52.48 -14.88 26.64
C ALA A 261 -52.18 -13.70 25.72
N ARG A 262 -52.34 -12.47 26.24
CA ARG A 262 -51.87 -11.25 25.60
C ARG A 262 -50.35 -11.24 25.64
N VAL A 263 -49.70 -11.43 24.49
CA VAL A 263 -48.26 -11.24 24.33
C VAL A 263 -48.02 -9.83 23.82
N ALA A 264 -47.24 -9.07 24.59
CA ALA A 264 -46.74 -7.75 24.19
C ALA A 264 -45.80 -7.92 22.99
N THR A 265 -46.07 -7.18 21.92
CA THR A 265 -45.25 -7.14 20.70
C THR A 265 -43.99 -6.32 20.99
N PHE A 266 -42.93 -6.97 21.44
CA PHE A 266 -41.57 -6.44 21.32
C PHE A 266 -41.05 -6.84 19.93
N ALA A 267 -40.91 -5.86 19.04
CA ALA A 267 -40.23 -6.05 17.76
C ALA A 267 -38.72 -6.19 18.03
N PHE A 268 -38.28 -7.40 18.31
CA PHE A 268 -36.88 -7.76 18.09
C PHE A 268 -36.71 -7.95 16.59
N ALA A 269 -35.87 -7.13 15.96
CA ALA A 269 -35.32 -7.49 14.66
C ALA A 269 -34.68 -8.88 14.83
N PRO A 270 -35.01 -9.88 13.98
CA PRO A 270 -34.38 -11.17 14.08
C PRO A 270 -32.90 -10.96 13.80
N ALA A 271 -32.05 -11.27 14.78
CA ALA A 271 -30.66 -11.56 14.49
C ALA A 271 -30.68 -12.65 13.43
N ALA A 272 -30.15 -12.36 12.24
CA ALA A 272 -30.07 -13.30 11.14
C ALA A 272 -29.39 -14.56 11.67
N MET A 273 -30.16 -15.64 11.79
CA MET A 273 -29.60 -16.96 12.09
C MET A 273 -28.66 -17.29 10.93
N LEU A 274 -27.36 -17.28 11.20
CA LEU A 274 -26.35 -17.76 10.27
C LEU A 274 -26.73 -19.20 9.88
N PRO A 275 -26.91 -19.50 8.58
CA PRO A 275 -27.24 -20.86 8.17
C PRO A 275 -26.09 -21.80 8.54
N ALA A 276 -26.44 -22.95 9.12
CA ALA A 276 -25.50 -24.06 9.30
C ALA A 276 -24.85 -24.41 7.96
N ALA A 277 -23.56 -24.76 7.98
CA ALA A 277 -22.70 -25.07 6.82
C ALA A 277 -23.51 -25.57 5.61
N ALA A 278 -23.74 -24.68 4.65
CA ALA A 278 -24.53 -24.97 3.47
C ALA A 278 -23.84 -26.06 2.64
N ALA A 279 -24.64 -26.87 1.94
CA ALA A 279 -24.09 -27.75 0.92
C ALA A 279 -23.34 -26.92 -0.14
N PRO A 280 -22.34 -27.50 -0.84
CA PRO A 280 -21.65 -26.80 -1.92
C PRO A 280 -22.65 -26.35 -2.98
N GLY A 281 -22.70 -25.04 -3.19
CA GLY A 281 -23.59 -24.33 -4.09
C GLY A 281 -25.03 -24.18 -3.60
N GLY A 282 -25.73 -23.18 -4.14
CA GLY A 282 -27.11 -22.90 -3.74
C GLY A 282 -27.68 -21.58 -4.25
N THR A 283 -28.87 -21.25 -3.73
CA THR A 283 -29.52 -19.96 -3.99
C THR A 283 -29.69 -19.22 -2.66
N LEU A 284 -29.22 -17.98 -2.60
CA LEU A 284 -29.49 -17.04 -1.51
C LEU A 284 -30.63 -16.13 -1.93
N PRO A 285 -31.51 -15.70 -1.00
CA PRO A 285 -32.36 -14.54 -1.25
C PRO A 285 -31.49 -13.28 -1.42
N ASP A 286 -32.12 -12.15 -1.71
CA ASP A 286 -31.45 -10.85 -1.65
C ASP A 286 -30.69 -10.69 -0.33
N ALA A 287 -29.44 -10.26 -0.40
CA ALA A 287 -28.49 -10.33 0.70
C ALA A 287 -27.72 -9.01 0.87
N THR A 288 -27.51 -8.62 2.12
CA THR A 288 -26.63 -7.50 2.50
C THR A 288 -25.57 -8.00 3.48
N PHE A 289 -24.31 -7.73 3.18
CA PHE A 289 -23.16 -8.18 3.94
C PHE A 289 -22.37 -7.00 4.50
N GLY A 290 -22.29 -6.89 5.83
CA GLY A 290 -21.59 -5.79 6.48
C GLY A 290 -22.30 -4.45 6.32
N THR A 291 -21.80 -3.45 7.05
CA THR A 291 -22.21 -2.05 6.97
C THR A 291 -21.03 -1.18 7.43
N ALA A 292 -20.99 0.09 7.01
CA ALA A 292 -20.01 1.06 7.54
C ALA A 292 -20.04 1.17 9.08
N ALA A 293 -21.16 0.84 9.73
CA ALA A 293 -21.29 0.89 11.19
C ALA A 293 -20.81 -0.39 11.90
N SER A 294 -20.95 -1.56 11.27
CA SER A 294 -20.53 -2.85 11.84
C SER A 294 -19.06 -3.16 11.60
N GLY A 295 -18.36 -2.28 10.86
CA GLY A 295 -17.01 -2.51 10.37
C GLY A 295 -16.98 -3.39 9.12
N THR A 296 -15.80 -3.45 8.52
CA THR A 296 -15.44 -4.29 7.38
C THR A 296 -15.85 -5.73 7.62
N GLN A 297 -16.56 -6.36 6.67
CA GLN A 297 -16.78 -7.81 6.61
C GLN A 297 -16.05 -8.41 5.41
N ILE A 298 -15.52 -9.63 5.51
CA ILE A 298 -15.04 -10.39 4.34
C ILE A 298 -16.11 -11.45 3.99
N THR A 299 -16.58 -11.41 2.75
CA THR A 299 -17.57 -12.36 2.21
C THR A 299 -16.94 -13.11 1.05
N LEU A 300 -16.78 -14.42 1.21
CA LEU A 300 -16.20 -15.31 0.20
C LEU A 300 -17.26 -16.21 -0.43
N PHE A 301 -17.33 -16.19 -1.75
CA PHE A 301 -17.94 -17.22 -2.59
C PHE A 301 -16.82 -18.03 -3.26
N ASP A 302 -16.54 -19.23 -2.74
CA ASP A 302 -15.51 -20.15 -3.25
C ASP A 302 -16.10 -21.01 -4.39
N GLY A 303 -16.40 -20.32 -5.50
CA GLY A 303 -17.05 -20.83 -6.72
C GLY A 303 -17.63 -19.68 -7.54
N ASP A 304 -18.45 -19.99 -8.54
CA ASP A 304 -19.11 -18.98 -9.37
C ASP A 304 -20.18 -18.21 -8.58
N LEU A 305 -20.29 -16.91 -8.80
CA LEU A 305 -21.32 -16.04 -8.21
C LEU A 305 -22.20 -15.43 -9.30
N THR A 306 -23.47 -15.80 -9.30
CA THR A 306 -24.52 -15.16 -10.12
C THR A 306 -25.43 -14.28 -9.26
N VAL A 307 -25.48 -12.99 -9.51
CA VAL A 307 -26.44 -12.05 -8.91
C VAL A 307 -27.64 -11.92 -9.85
N ALA A 308 -28.78 -12.45 -9.43
CA ALA A 308 -30.07 -12.44 -10.12
C ALA A 308 -31.14 -11.59 -9.42
N GLY A 309 -30.86 -11.10 -8.20
CA GLY A 309 -31.69 -10.16 -7.44
C GLY A 309 -30.83 -9.01 -6.91
N SER A 310 -30.86 -8.75 -5.60
CA SER A 310 -30.05 -7.69 -4.99
C SER A 310 -28.98 -8.24 -4.05
N LEU A 311 -27.72 -7.89 -4.31
CA LEU A 311 -26.58 -8.17 -3.47
C LEU A 311 -25.91 -6.85 -3.07
N SER A 312 -25.79 -6.58 -1.78
CA SER A 312 -25.08 -5.39 -1.31
C SER A 312 -24.10 -5.68 -0.18
N GLY A 313 -23.14 -4.79 0.06
CA GLY A 313 -22.28 -4.93 1.23
C GLY A 313 -21.20 -3.87 1.45
N HIS A 314 -20.50 -4.02 2.58
CA HIS A 314 -19.37 -3.19 3.01
C HIS A 314 -18.20 -4.09 3.44
N GLY A 315 -17.03 -3.88 2.84
CA GLY A 315 -15.80 -4.62 3.13
C GLY A 315 -15.21 -5.30 1.91
N VAL A 316 -14.88 -6.60 2.00
CA VAL A 316 -14.27 -7.35 0.91
C VAL A 316 -15.22 -8.42 0.39
N LEU A 317 -15.55 -8.37 -0.90
CA LEU A 317 -16.24 -9.45 -1.61
C LEU A 317 -15.21 -10.26 -2.41
N LEU A 318 -15.05 -11.54 -2.07
CA LEU A 318 -14.19 -12.48 -2.77
C LEU A 318 -15.04 -13.45 -3.59
N VAL A 319 -14.73 -13.58 -4.87
CA VAL A 319 -15.37 -14.55 -5.79
C VAL A 319 -14.28 -15.43 -6.38
N GLY A 320 -14.31 -16.72 -6.09
CA GLY A 320 -13.32 -17.73 -6.50
C GLY A 320 -13.59 -18.36 -7.88
N GLY A 321 -14.45 -17.73 -8.68
CA GLY A 321 -14.87 -18.18 -10.00
C GLY A 321 -15.45 -17.01 -10.82
N ALA A 322 -16.36 -17.31 -11.74
CA ALA A 322 -17.07 -16.33 -12.54
C ALA A 322 -17.90 -15.37 -11.68
N LEU A 323 -17.99 -14.10 -12.10
CA LEU A 323 -18.94 -13.14 -11.53
C LEU A 323 -19.93 -12.71 -12.61
N THR A 324 -21.20 -13.00 -12.41
CA THR A 324 -22.28 -12.61 -13.32
C THR A 324 -23.33 -11.80 -12.58
N VAL A 325 -23.63 -10.58 -13.02
CA VAL A 325 -24.77 -9.78 -12.56
C VAL A 325 -25.76 -9.69 -13.71
N LEU A 326 -26.90 -10.38 -13.57
CA LEU A 326 -27.89 -10.49 -14.64
C LEU A 326 -28.60 -9.16 -14.92
N PRO A 327 -29.15 -8.95 -16.13
CA PRO A 327 -29.99 -7.80 -16.41
C PRO A 327 -31.15 -7.65 -15.42
N GLY A 328 -31.26 -6.47 -14.80
CA GLY A 328 -32.28 -6.16 -13.79
C GLY A 328 -31.95 -6.62 -12.36
N ALA A 329 -30.76 -7.17 -12.13
CA ALA A 329 -30.19 -7.42 -10.81
C ALA A 329 -29.30 -6.25 -10.37
N ASP A 330 -29.10 -6.12 -9.05
CA ASP A 330 -28.34 -5.04 -8.43
C ASP A 330 -27.16 -5.61 -7.63
N LEU A 331 -25.95 -5.13 -7.89
CA LEU A 331 -24.75 -5.35 -7.07
C LEU A 331 -24.22 -4.01 -6.55
N THR A 332 -24.30 -3.76 -5.24
CA THR A 332 -23.78 -2.53 -4.62
C THR A 332 -22.75 -2.83 -3.54
N TRP A 333 -21.49 -2.45 -3.74
CA TRP A 333 -20.42 -2.79 -2.81
C TRP A 333 -19.54 -1.60 -2.45
N ASN A 334 -19.39 -1.35 -1.15
CA ASN A 334 -18.42 -0.39 -0.61
C ASN A 334 -17.19 -1.16 -0.11
N GLY A 335 -16.02 -0.94 -0.71
CA GLY A 335 -14.77 -1.64 -0.40
C GLY A 335 -14.16 -2.34 -1.62
N ILE A 336 -13.60 -3.52 -1.41
CA ILE A 336 -12.87 -4.25 -2.47
C ILE A 336 -13.70 -5.43 -2.98
N VAL A 337 -13.88 -5.51 -4.29
CA VAL A 337 -14.38 -6.72 -4.97
C VAL A 337 -13.21 -7.41 -5.66
N ILE A 338 -12.91 -8.64 -5.28
CA ILE A 338 -11.85 -9.46 -5.90
C ILE A 338 -12.50 -10.64 -6.59
N VAL A 339 -12.31 -10.72 -7.91
CA VAL A 339 -12.71 -11.88 -8.72
C VAL A 339 -11.45 -12.65 -9.09
N HIS A 340 -11.35 -13.88 -8.62
CA HIS A 340 -10.21 -14.75 -8.83
C HIS A 340 -10.65 -16.04 -9.54
N GLY A 341 -10.00 -16.39 -10.65
CA GLY A 341 -10.28 -17.64 -11.37
C GLY A 341 -9.01 -18.40 -11.76
N THR A 342 -9.14 -19.72 -11.89
CA THR A 342 -8.09 -20.61 -12.46
C THR A 342 -8.58 -21.33 -13.72
N ASP A 343 -9.81 -21.03 -14.13
CA ASP A 343 -10.47 -21.66 -15.26
C ASP A 343 -9.82 -21.26 -16.58
N ALA A 344 -10.09 -22.02 -17.64
CA ALA A 344 -9.59 -21.65 -18.95
C ALA A 344 -10.16 -20.31 -19.42
N VAL A 345 -11.23 -19.79 -18.84
CA VAL A 345 -11.77 -18.46 -19.13
C VAL A 345 -12.36 -17.93 -17.83
N LEU A 346 -12.09 -16.69 -17.47
CA LEU A 346 -12.72 -16.03 -16.32
C LEU A 346 -13.74 -14.99 -16.81
N PRO A 347 -15.03 -15.36 -16.92
CA PRO A 347 -16.07 -14.42 -17.33
C PRO A 347 -16.48 -13.52 -16.16
N ILE A 348 -16.58 -12.23 -16.45
CA ILE A 348 -17.05 -11.18 -15.55
C ILE A 348 -18.09 -10.38 -16.32
N ASP A 349 -19.35 -10.77 -16.15
CA ASP A 349 -20.48 -10.26 -16.90
C ASP A 349 -21.34 -9.37 -16.00
N LEU A 350 -21.21 -8.05 -16.12
CA LEU A 350 -21.88 -7.05 -15.29
C LEU A 350 -23.00 -6.38 -16.07
N ASP A 351 -24.03 -7.13 -16.44
CA ASP A 351 -25.14 -6.66 -17.29
C ASP A 351 -26.28 -5.97 -16.49
N GLY A 352 -26.29 -6.12 -15.17
CA GLY A 352 -27.23 -5.46 -14.27
C GLY A 352 -26.79 -4.06 -13.83
N VAL A 353 -27.37 -3.57 -12.73
CA VAL A 353 -26.95 -2.33 -12.08
C VAL A 353 -25.82 -2.66 -11.12
N VAL A 354 -24.62 -2.15 -11.39
CA VAL A 354 -23.45 -2.40 -10.55
C VAL A 354 -22.89 -1.08 -10.06
N ASP A 355 -22.71 -0.96 -8.75
CA ASP A 355 -22.10 0.20 -8.10
C ASP A 355 -21.04 -0.28 -7.10
N VAL A 356 -19.76 -0.14 -7.47
CA VAL A 356 -18.64 -0.46 -6.59
C VAL A 356 -17.92 0.83 -6.22
N THR A 357 -17.94 1.19 -4.94
CA THR A 357 -17.19 2.30 -4.38
C THR A 357 -16.00 1.76 -3.58
N GLY A 358 -14.79 1.89 -4.11
CA GLY A 358 -13.57 1.33 -3.55
C GLY A 358 -12.65 0.82 -4.64
N MET A 359 -12.57 -0.50 -4.87
CA MET A 359 -11.71 -1.07 -5.93
C MET A 359 -12.27 -2.40 -6.42
N MET A 360 -12.18 -2.66 -7.73
CA MET A 360 -12.36 -3.99 -8.29
C MET A 360 -11.01 -4.57 -8.74
N VAL A 361 -10.75 -5.81 -8.38
CA VAL A 361 -9.51 -6.52 -8.68
C VAL A 361 -9.86 -7.81 -9.38
N VAL A 362 -9.25 -8.04 -10.54
CA VAL A 362 -9.44 -9.25 -11.32
C VAL A 362 -8.12 -9.98 -11.39
N VAL A 363 -8.13 -11.19 -10.84
CA VAL A 363 -6.96 -12.07 -10.80
C VAL A 363 -7.29 -13.32 -11.58
N HIS A 364 -6.50 -13.59 -12.61
CA HIS A 364 -6.65 -14.84 -13.36
C HIS A 364 -5.33 -15.58 -13.30
N GLU A 365 -5.36 -16.76 -12.69
CA GLU A 365 -4.21 -17.63 -12.55
C GLU A 365 -4.18 -18.70 -13.62
N ALA A 366 -2.94 -19.01 -13.98
CA ALA A 366 -2.64 -19.36 -15.32
C ALA A 366 -1.75 -20.61 -15.43
N PHE A 367 -2.31 -21.72 -15.91
CA PHE A 367 -1.59 -22.96 -16.21
C PHE A 367 -1.43 -23.16 -17.74
N PRO A 368 -0.22 -22.98 -18.32
CA PRO A 368 0.09 -23.44 -19.67
C PRO A 368 -0.11 -24.96 -19.77
N PRO A 369 -0.50 -25.49 -20.93
CA PRO A 369 -0.67 -26.92 -21.13
C PRO A 369 0.67 -27.64 -21.16
N GLY A 370 0.67 -28.88 -20.67
CA GLY A 370 1.83 -29.77 -20.70
C GLY A 370 2.74 -29.63 -19.47
N GLY A 371 3.73 -30.52 -19.40
CA GLY A 371 4.62 -30.69 -18.23
C GLY A 371 3.92 -31.36 -17.05
N HIS A 372 4.67 -31.81 -16.05
CA HIS A 372 4.11 -32.63 -14.97
C HIS A 372 4.56 -32.11 -13.62
N LEU A 373 3.63 -32.02 -12.67
CA LEU A 373 3.94 -31.76 -11.27
C LEU A 373 4.52 -33.01 -10.64
N ASP A 374 5.81 -32.97 -10.37
CA ASP A 374 6.50 -34.02 -9.67
C ASP A 374 6.68 -33.73 -8.20
N VAL A 375 6.65 -34.81 -7.42
CA VAL A 375 6.84 -34.78 -5.98
C VAL A 375 7.98 -35.73 -5.65
N SER A 376 9.15 -35.18 -5.34
CA SER A 376 10.25 -35.97 -4.79
C SER A 376 10.14 -36.05 -3.26
N VAL A 377 10.57 -37.16 -2.67
CA VAL A 377 10.49 -37.38 -1.21
C VAL A 377 11.82 -37.93 -0.68
N TYR A 378 12.30 -37.32 0.39
CA TYR A 378 13.37 -37.79 1.25
C TYR A 378 12.85 -38.07 2.66
N ARG A 379 13.23 -39.23 3.21
CA ARG A 379 12.94 -39.63 4.58
C ARG A 379 14.24 -39.96 5.31
N ALA A 380 14.38 -39.53 6.55
CA ALA A 380 15.38 -40.07 7.45
C ALA A 380 14.69 -40.81 8.60
N GLN A 381 15.13 -42.03 8.89
CA GLN A 381 14.72 -42.72 10.11
C GLN A 381 15.30 -42.02 11.37
N ALA A 382 16.37 -41.23 11.21
CA ALA A 382 16.86 -40.27 12.19
C ALA A 382 17.56 -39.07 11.49
N GLY A 383 16.85 -37.93 11.37
CA GLY A 383 17.38 -36.58 11.03
C GLY A 383 18.41 -36.50 9.89
N MET A 384 17.97 -36.25 8.65
CA MET A 384 18.81 -36.29 7.43
C MET A 384 20.12 -35.46 7.53
N ASN A 385 21.33 -35.81 7.08
CA ASN A 385 22.30 -36.92 7.26
C ASN A 385 23.69 -36.22 7.39
N PRO A 386 24.83 -36.84 7.71
CA PRO A 386 26.10 -36.17 7.44
C PRO A 386 26.49 -36.03 5.93
N ALA A 387 25.88 -36.76 4.98
CA ALA A 387 26.20 -36.67 3.53
C ALA A 387 25.05 -37.06 2.54
N ILE A 388 23.82 -37.07 3.06
CA ILE A 388 22.45 -37.43 2.58
C ILE A 388 22.25 -38.63 1.61
N PRO A 389 21.81 -39.82 2.09
CA PRO A 389 21.53 -41.01 1.31
C PRO A 389 20.02 -41.30 1.23
N LYS A 390 19.68 -42.18 0.28
CA LYS A 390 18.35 -42.65 -0.09
C LYS A 390 17.56 -43.14 1.13
N GLY A 391 16.25 -42.90 1.16
CA GLY A 391 15.34 -43.58 2.09
C GLY A 391 15.51 -45.11 1.95
N ASP A 392 15.16 -45.88 2.98
CA ASP A 392 15.22 -47.33 2.92
C ASP A 392 14.36 -47.87 1.76
N VAL A 393 14.99 -48.24 0.65
CA VAL A 393 14.35 -48.75 -0.57
C VAL A 393 14.06 -50.25 -0.49
N SER A 394 14.40 -50.93 0.62
CA SER A 394 14.31 -52.39 0.71
C SER A 394 12.87 -52.92 0.72
N GLU A 395 11.89 -52.09 1.09
CA GLU A 395 10.47 -52.48 1.18
C GLU A 395 9.61 -51.97 -0.01
N GLN A 396 10.18 -51.26 -0.99
CA GLN A 396 9.40 -50.65 -2.08
C GLN A 396 9.31 -51.52 -3.34
N GLN A 397 8.11 -52.06 -3.60
CA GLN A 397 7.73 -52.60 -4.90
C GLN A 397 7.09 -51.50 -5.76
N TYR A 398 7.81 -50.98 -6.76
CA TYR A 398 7.18 -50.12 -7.78
C TYR A 398 6.31 -50.98 -8.71
N PRO A 399 5.16 -50.49 -9.19
CA PRO A 399 4.30 -51.26 -10.09
C PRO A 399 4.90 -51.45 -11.50
N TRP A 400 5.93 -50.68 -11.88
CA TRP A 400 6.50 -50.66 -13.23
C TRP A 400 8.00 -50.97 -13.33
N THR A 401 8.76 -51.02 -12.22
CA THR A 401 10.21 -51.39 -12.27
C THR A 401 10.70 -52.02 -10.97
N THR A 402 11.54 -53.06 -11.06
CA THR A 402 12.20 -53.70 -9.92
C THR A 402 13.60 -53.14 -9.63
N LYS A 403 14.02 -52.03 -10.25
CA LYS A 403 15.36 -51.46 -10.06
C LYS A 403 15.53 -50.93 -8.62
N PRO A 404 16.41 -51.52 -7.79
CA PRO A 404 16.72 -50.98 -6.48
C PRO A 404 17.54 -49.69 -6.62
N GLY A 405 17.16 -48.62 -5.93
CA GLY A 405 18.04 -47.45 -5.73
C GLY A 405 17.63 -46.12 -6.35
N PHE A 406 16.35 -45.86 -6.63
CA PHE A 406 15.89 -44.51 -6.97
C PHE A 406 16.05 -43.55 -5.76
N PRO A 407 16.53 -42.31 -5.96
CA PRO A 407 16.76 -41.35 -4.88
C PRO A 407 15.52 -40.56 -4.45
N PHE A 408 14.37 -40.77 -5.10
CA PHE A 408 13.06 -40.21 -4.74
C PHE A 408 11.97 -41.28 -4.94
N HIS A 409 10.84 -41.11 -4.28
CA HIS A 409 9.80 -42.13 -4.18
C HIS A 409 8.58 -41.90 -5.09
N GLN A 410 8.40 -40.72 -5.69
CA GLN A 410 7.22 -40.40 -6.50
C GLN A 410 7.52 -39.53 -7.73
N HIS A 411 6.64 -39.68 -8.72
CA HIS A 411 6.58 -38.95 -9.98
C HIS A 411 5.09 -38.88 -10.34
N MET A 412 4.54 -37.67 -10.52
CA MET A 412 3.12 -37.44 -10.77
C MET A 412 2.91 -36.71 -12.10
N HIS A 413 1.93 -37.18 -12.85
CA HIS A 413 1.54 -36.66 -14.15
C HIS A 413 0.31 -35.77 -13.97
N ALA A 414 0.51 -34.55 -13.45
CA ALA A 414 -0.58 -33.63 -13.20
C ALA A 414 -1.16 -32.99 -14.47
N PHE A 415 -0.35 -32.83 -15.54
CA PHE A 415 -0.83 -32.27 -16.82
C PHE A 415 -0.63 -33.23 -18.01
N ASP A 416 -0.33 -34.50 -17.75
CA ASP A 416 -0.07 -35.51 -18.78
C ASP A 416 -1.35 -36.20 -19.27
N ILE A 417 -2.38 -35.43 -19.62
CA ILE A 417 -3.66 -35.96 -20.13
C ILE A 417 -4.59 -36.42 -19.00
N THR A 418 -5.22 -35.47 -18.31
CA THR A 418 -6.47 -35.78 -17.59
C THR A 418 -7.66 -35.67 -18.54
N PRO A 419 -8.50 -36.72 -18.71
CA PRO A 419 -9.83 -36.52 -19.27
C PRO A 419 -10.56 -35.49 -18.39
N ALA A 420 -11.49 -34.72 -18.99
CA ALA A 420 -12.20 -33.60 -18.37
C ALA A 420 -12.92 -33.88 -17.01
N SER A 421 -12.89 -35.12 -16.52
CA SER A 421 -13.51 -35.57 -15.26
C SER A 421 -12.52 -35.86 -14.12
N ALA A 422 -11.21 -35.70 -14.31
CA ALA A 422 -10.24 -35.88 -13.22
C ALA A 422 -9.96 -34.54 -12.53
N PRO A 423 -9.77 -34.51 -11.20
CA PRO A 423 -9.40 -33.29 -10.47
C PRO A 423 -8.19 -32.64 -11.12
N ARG A 424 -8.16 -31.30 -11.16
CA ARG A 424 -6.99 -30.54 -11.62
C ARG A 424 -5.75 -31.06 -10.87
N GLY A 425 -4.62 -31.15 -11.58
CA GLY A 425 -3.35 -31.63 -11.05
C GLY A 425 -2.62 -30.59 -10.17
N ASP A 426 -3.35 -29.59 -9.70
CA ASP A 426 -2.88 -28.53 -8.82
C ASP A 426 -2.80 -28.97 -7.35
N ARG A 427 -3.46 -30.06 -6.95
CA ARG A 427 -3.45 -30.56 -5.55
C ARG A 427 -2.58 -31.81 -5.36
N VAL A 428 -1.68 -31.76 -4.38
CA VAL A 428 -0.87 -32.88 -3.89
C VAL A 428 -1.38 -33.35 -2.54
N PHE A 429 -1.84 -34.60 -2.46
CA PHE A 429 -2.33 -35.22 -1.22
C PHE A 429 -1.24 -36.05 -0.54
N PHE A 430 -0.98 -35.79 0.74
CA PHE A 430 0.03 -36.52 1.51
C PHE A 430 -0.56 -37.61 2.45
N THR A 431 -1.74 -37.43 3.06
CA THR A 431 -2.30 -38.41 4.04
C THR A 431 -3.77 -38.84 3.84
N GLU A 432 -4.45 -38.39 2.78
CA GLU A 432 -5.87 -38.74 2.59
C GLU A 432 -6.02 -40.19 2.08
N SER A 433 -6.81 -41.02 2.79
CA SER A 433 -7.06 -42.41 2.37
C SER A 433 -8.17 -42.50 1.33
N GLY A 434 -7.94 -43.26 0.25
CA GLY A 434 -8.96 -43.50 -0.77
C GLY A 434 -8.89 -42.57 -1.99
N VAL A 435 -8.01 -41.56 -1.97
CA VAL A 435 -7.53 -40.92 -3.19
C VAL A 435 -6.72 -41.97 -3.97
N GLY A 436 -7.22 -42.35 -5.15
CA GLY A 436 -6.75 -43.52 -5.90
C GLY A 436 -5.24 -43.54 -6.09
N ARG A 437 -4.60 -44.73 -6.03
CA ARG A 437 -3.16 -45.08 -6.27
C ARG A 437 -2.04 -44.16 -5.73
N HIS A 438 -2.27 -42.93 -5.28
CA HIS A 438 -1.25 -41.89 -5.12
C HIS A 438 -0.78 -41.74 -3.66
N GLU A 439 -1.67 -41.77 -2.65
CA GLU A 439 -1.28 -41.77 -1.21
C GLU A 439 -0.47 -43.03 -0.84
N SER A 440 -0.85 -44.19 -1.42
CA SER A 440 -0.16 -45.47 -1.19
C SER A 440 1.31 -45.49 -1.61
N VAL A 441 1.77 -44.52 -2.43
CA VAL A 441 3.14 -44.51 -2.98
C VAL A 441 4.07 -43.60 -2.18
N VAL A 442 3.59 -42.54 -1.51
CA VAL A 442 4.42 -41.71 -0.59
C VAL A 442 4.52 -42.34 0.78
N GLN A 443 3.63 -43.27 1.14
CA GLN A 443 3.51 -43.85 2.49
C GLN A 443 3.65 -42.80 3.61
N PHE A 444 3.25 -41.55 3.38
CA PHE A 444 3.57 -40.46 4.30
C PHE A 444 2.83 -40.63 5.62
N LYS A 445 1.59 -41.14 5.57
CA LYS A 445 0.84 -41.61 6.75
C LYS A 445 1.56 -42.72 7.50
N GLU A 446 2.09 -43.72 6.80
CA GLU A 446 2.87 -44.80 7.43
C GLU A 446 4.14 -44.25 8.09
N PHE A 447 4.85 -43.36 7.41
CA PHE A 447 6.03 -42.66 7.93
C PHE A 447 5.71 -41.91 9.24
N LEU A 448 4.66 -41.08 9.25
CA LEU A 448 4.25 -40.35 10.46
C LEU A 448 3.81 -41.28 11.59
N SER A 449 3.17 -42.40 11.25
CA SER A 449 2.76 -43.40 12.26
C SER A 449 3.93 -43.98 13.04
N ARG A 450 5.13 -44.09 12.44
CA ARG A 450 6.35 -44.59 13.11
C ARG A 450 6.85 -43.65 14.21
N PHE A 451 6.46 -42.37 14.19
CA PHE A 451 6.79 -41.40 15.23
C PHE A 451 5.75 -41.36 16.36
N GLY A 452 4.61 -42.04 16.23
CA GLY A 452 3.57 -42.09 17.25
C GLY A 452 3.15 -40.69 17.71
N ALA A 453 3.07 -40.48 19.03
CA ALA A 453 2.70 -39.19 19.62
C ALA A 453 3.85 -38.17 19.67
N THR A 454 5.00 -38.42 19.02
CA THR A 454 6.12 -37.47 19.01
C THR A 454 5.67 -36.14 18.42
N PRO A 455 5.85 -35.01 19.13
CA PRO A 455 5.51 -33.71 18.59
C PRO A 455 6.37 -33.36 17.36
N VAL A 456 5.71 -32.95 16.29
CA VAL A 456 6.30 -32.51 15.03
C VAL A 456 5.70 -31.17 14.61
N TYR A 457 6.37 -30.45 13.73
CA TYR A 457 5.80 -29.32 13.02
C TYR A 457 6.21 -29.41 11.55
N LEU A 458 5.50 -28.67 10.69
CA LEU A 458 5.82 -28.57 9.29
C LEU A 458 6.54 -27.25 9.02
N THR A 459 7.51 -27.28 8.11
CA THR A 459 8.00 -26.08 7.46
C THR A 459 7.81 -26.14 5.94
N PHE A 460 7.66 -24.98 5.33
CA PHE A 460 7.52 -24.83 3.87
C PHE A 460 8.64 -23.93 3.34
N GLY A 461 9.29 -24.34 2.26
CA GLY A 461 10.52 -23.76 1.70
C GLY A 461 10.51 -23.61 0.18
N ASN A 462 10.35 -22.43 -0.42
CA ASN A 462 10.42 -22.17 -1.87
C ASN A 462 11.50 -21.10 -2.16
N PRO A 463 12.79 -21.43 -2.02
CA PRO A 463 13.87 -20.44 -2.02
C PRO A 463 14.04 -19.63 -3.33
N GLN A 464 13.21 -19.85 -4.37
CA GLN A 464 13.17 -19.02 -5.57
C GLN A 464 12.25 -17.80 -5.45
N ASN A 465 11.29 -17.81 -4.52
CA ASN A 465 10.41 -16.67 -4.29
C ASN A 465 9.44 -16.29 -5.41
N ASP A 466 8.89 -17.29 -6.07
CA ASP A 466 7.90 -17.07 -7.11
C ASP A 466 6.59 -17.82 -6.73
N GLY A 467 5.44 -17.15 -6.84
CA GLY A 467 4.09 -17.74 -6.86
C GLY A 467 3.38 -18.09 -5.54
N HIS A 468 2.19 -18.68 -5.68
CA HIS A 468 1.25 -18.93 -4.58
C HIS A 468 0.88 -20.41 -4.44
N SER A 469 0.81 -20.88 -3.20
CA SER A 469 0.29 -22.21 -2.87
C SER A 469 -0.48 -22.15 -1.55
N ARG A 470 -1.48 -23.00 -1.40
CA ARG A 470 -2.20 -23.20 -0.13
C ARG A 470 -1.86 -24.57 0.42
N PHE A 471 -1.96 -24.73 1.72
CA PHE A 471 -1.99 -26.07 2.28
C PHE A 471 -3.20 -26.24 3.19
N ARG A 472 -3.69 -27.47 3.22
CA ARG A 472 -4.75 -27.93 4.10
C ARG A 472 -4.13 -28.89 5.10
N LEU A 473 -4.28 -28.64 6.39
CA LEU A 473 -3.76 -29.49 7.46
C LEU A 473 -4.89 -29.84 8.44
N ASP A 474 -5.23 -31.12 8.58
CA ASP A 474 -6.24 -31.61 9.53
C ASP A 474 -5.57 -32.45 10.62
N VAL A 475 -5.66 -32.02 11.88
CA VAL A 475 -5.01 -32.65 13.04
C VAL A 475 -6.06 -33.03 14.09
N ALA A 476 -6.01 -34.27 14.59
CA ALA A 476 -6.94 -34.81 15.58
C ALA A 476 -6.66 -34.30 17.02
N GLY A 477 -7.70 -33.80 17.70
CA GLY A 477 -7.80 -33.83 19.17
C GLY A 477 -6.92 -32.87 19.96
N ALA A 478 -6.66 -31.66 19.47
CA ALA A 478 -6.09 -30.60 20.29
C ALA A 478 -6.98 -29.36 20.25
N ASP A 479 -7.40 -28.88 21.42
CA ASP A 479 -8.23 -27.69 21.59
C ASP A 479 -7.55 -26.47 20.93
N GLY A 480 -8.25 -25.81 19.99
CA GLY A 480 -7.69 -24.74 19.14
C GLY A 480 -6.95 -25.22 17.88
N THR A 481 -6.96 -26.53 17.62
CA THR A 481 -6.51 -27.19 16.39
C THR A 481 -7.46 -28.30 15.91
N GLU A 482 -8.60 -28.50 16.58
CA GLU A 482 -9.73 -29.21 16.00
C GLU A 482 -10.34 -28.35 14.89
N GLY A 483 -10.01 -28.68 13.66
CA GLY A 483 -10.44 -27.95 12.49
C GLY A 483 -9.39 -28.04 11.39
N VAL A 484 -9.86 -28.20 10.17
CA VAL A 484 -9.05 -28.12 8.96
C VAL A 484 -8.34 -26.76 8.96
N LEU A 485 -7.05 -26.73 9.27
CA LEU A 485 -6.19 -25.56 9.10
C LEU A 485 -5.94 -25.40 7.59
N LYS A 486 -6.84 -24.70 6.92
CA LYS A 486 -6.57 -24.11 5.61
C LYS A 486 -5.78 -22.84 5.87
N ARG A 487 -4.51 -22.83 5.52
CA ARG A 487 -3.76 -21.58 5.41
C ARG A 487 -3.30 -21.43 3.99
N SER A 488 -3.60 -20.26 3.43
CA SER A 488 -2.77 -19.77 2.35
C SER A 488 -1.36 -19.63 2.90
N VAL A 489 -0.38 -20.20 2.19
CA VAL A 489 0.98 -19.71 2.32
C VAL A 489 0.96 -18.39 1.55
N GLN A 490 0.45 -17.32 2.18
CA GLN A 490 0.66 -15.97 1.66
C GLN A 490 2.16 -15.77 1.58
N ALA A 491 2.64 -15.41 0.39
CA ALA A 491 4.03 -15.57 -0.01
C ALA A 491 4.48 -17.03 0.11
N GLY A 492 4.16 -17.82 -0.91
CA GLY A 492 5.09 -18.85 -1.33
C GLY A 492 6.37 -18.18 -1.82
N PHE A 493 7.10 -17.52 -0.91
CA PHE A 493 8.37 -16.87 -1.12
C PHE A 493 8.18 -15.66 -2.07
N GLY A 494 8.40 -14.45 -1.59
CA GLY A 494 8.31 -13.19 -2.35
C GLY A 494 9.31 -12.22 -1.71
N ARG A 495 9.50 -11.00 -2.22
CA ARG A 495 10.50 -10.07 -1.64
C ARG A 495 10.21 -9.70 -0.17
N PHE A 496 8.99 -9.95 0.31
CA PHE A 496 8.57 -9.80 1.71
C PHE A 496 8.71 -11.09 2.56
N ALA A 497 9.01 -12.24 1.96
CA ALA A 497 9.51 -13.38 2.70
C ALA A 497 10.96 -13.06 3.10
N ALA A 498 11.16 -12.56 4.32
CA ALA A 498 12.50 -12.34 4.85
C ALA A 498 13.34 -13.61 4.64
N ALA A 499 14.58 -13.47 4.18
CA ALA A 499 15.49 -14.62 4.03
C ALA A 499 15.51 -15.45 5.33
N GLY A 500 14.98 -16.68 5.28
CA GLY A 500 14.78 -17.54 6.46
C GLY A 500 13.33 -17.74 6.93
N ASN A 501 12.34 -17.14 6.26
CA ASN A 501 10.91 -17.33 6.55
C ASN A 501 10.37 -18.64 5.94
N ASP A 502 10.85 -19.76 6.46
CA ASP A 502 10.13 -21.03 6.35
C ASP A 502 8.77 -20.86 7.10
N LEU A 503 7.63 -20.96 6.41
CA LEU A 503 6.33 -20.94 7.10
C LEU A 503 6.28 -22.14 8.05
N ARG A 504 6.14 -21.90 9.35
CA ARG A 504 6.18 -22.94 10.38
C ARG A 504 4.82 -23.14 11.02
N THR A 505 4.32 -24.37 11.03
CA THR A 505 3.09 -24.70 11.77
C THR A 505 3.35 -24.81 13.26
N LYS A 506 2.30 -24.69 14.09
CA LYS A 506 2.37 -25.09 15.50
C LYS A 506 2.73 -26.57 15.59
N SER A 507 3.38 -26.99 16.66
CA SER A 507 3.69 -28.40 16.87
C SER A 507 2.44 -29.21 17.20
N PHE A 508 2.34 -30.43 16.68
CA PHE A 508 1.28 -31.39 16.92
C PHE A 508 1.82 -32.83 17.00
N PRO A 509 1.13 -33.79 17.64
CA PRO A 509 1.55 -35.19 17.65
C PRO A 509 1.56 -35.77 16.22
N ALA A 510 2.65 -36.42 15.80
CA ALA A 510 2.77 -36.92 14.42
C ALA A 510 1.61 -37.85 13.99
N ASN A 511 1.16 -38.72 14.90
CA ASN A 511 0.02 -39.62 14.68
C ASN A 511 -1.35 -38.94 14.75
N ALA A 512 -1.43 -37.64 15.08
CA ALA A 512 -2.67 -36.87 15.05
C ALA A 512 -2.98 -36.32 13.65
N LEU A 513 -2.04 -36.32 12.70
CA LEU A 513 -2.29 -35.83 11.35
C LEU A 513 -3.26 -36.75 10.58
N ARG A 514 -4.40 -36.19 10.15
CA ARG A 514 -5.46 -36.89 9.40
C ARG A 514 -5.35 -36.63 7.90
N ALA A 515 -5.34 -35.36 7.49
CA ALA A 515 -5.22 -34.91 6.11
C ALA A 515 -4.10 -33.86 6.01
N PHE A 516 -3.32 -33.92 4.94
CA PHE A 516 -2.36 -32.88 4.59
C PHE A 516 -2.26 -32.79 3.07
N ASP A 517 -2.66 -31.65 2.54
CA ASP A 517 -2.72 -31.41 1.10
C ASP A 517 -2.04 -30.07 0.78
N VAL A 518 -1.41 -29.98 -0.39
CA VAL A 518 -0.82 -28.75 -0.92
C VAL A 518 -1.46 -28.44 -2.27
N ASP A 519 -2.09 -27.28 -2.36
CA ASP A 519 -2.70 -26.72 -3.57
C ASP A 519 -1.72 -25.74 -4.19
N VAL A 520 -1.16 -26.11 -5.34
CA VAL A 520 -0.36 -25.24 -6.19
C VAL A 520 -1.30 -24.33 -6.96
N LEU A 521 -1.48 -23.10 -6.47
CA LEU A 521 -2.40 -22.14 -7.10
C LEU A 521 -1.79 -21.39 -8.27
N SER A 522 -0.46 -21.28 -8.32
CA SER A 522 0.25 -20.65 -9.42
C SER A 522 1.45 -21.50 -9.80
N LEU A 523 1.69 -21.72 -11.10
CA LEU A 523 2.91 -22.41 -11.55
C LEU A 523 4.17 -21.64 -11.23
N ARG A 524 4.09 -20.33 -10.95
CA ARG A 524 5.22 -19.58 -10.41
C ARG A 524 5.75 -20.21 -9.12
N ALA A 525 4.87 -20.87 -8.33
CA ALA A 525 5.24 -21.63 -7.13
C ALA A 525 6.14 -22.84 -7.42
N LEU A 526 6.24 -23.24 -8.68
CA LEU A 526 7.00 -24.38 -9.13
C LEU A 526 8.13 -23.95 -10.03
N LYS A 527 9.34 -24.39 -9.68
CA LYS A 527 10.46 -24.22 -10.58
C LYS A 527 10.27 -25.08 -11.84
N LYS A 528 10.37 -24.45 -13.01
CA LYS A 528 10.51 -25.14 -14.30
C LYS A 528 11.82 -25.94 -14.32
N GLY A 529 11.73 -27.26 -14.29
CA GLY A 529 12.85 -28.18 -14.36
C GLY A 529 12.86 -28.95 -15.66
N PHE A 530 13.69 -28.54 -16.63
CA PHE A 530 13.93 -29.36 -17.81
C PHE A 530 15.00 -30.40 -17.52
N ASP A 531 14.80 -31.60 -18.07
CA ASP A 531 15.85 -32.60 -18.12
C ASP A 531 17.06 -32.05 -18.88
N ASP A 532 18.24 -32.16 -18.26
CA ASP A 532 19.49 -31.96 -18.98
C ASP A 532 19.60 -33.07 -20.04
N PRO A 533 19.91 -32.77 -21.31
CA PRO A 533 20.18 -33.80 -22.33
C PRO A 533 21.28 -34.78 -21.92
N ALA A 534 22.18 -34.38 -21.00
CA ALA A 534 23.21 -35.24 -20.42
C ALA A 534 22.70 -36.16 -19.30
N CYS A 535 21.44 -36.04 -18.88
CA CYS A 535 20.81 -36.90 -17.88
C CYS A 535 20.40 -38.24 -18.51
N VAL A 536 21.19 -39.28 -18.27
CA VAL A 536 21.01 -40.60 -18.91
C VAL A 536 19.89 -41.44 -18.26
N GLU A 537 19.53 -41.17 -17.00
CA GLU A 537 18.45 -41.86 -16.30
C GLU A 537 17.49 -40.85 -15.67
N TRP A 538 16.25 -40.88 -16.11
CA TRP A 538 15.17 -40.01 -15.64
C TRP A 538 14.34 -40.70 -14.54
N PRO A 539 13.75 -39.97 -13.55
CA PRO A 539 13.90 -38.53 -13.18
C PRO A 539 15.13 -38.20 -12.29
N ILE A 540 16.28 -38.86 -12.50
CA ILE A 540 17.34 -38.95 -11.48
C ILE A 540 18.06 -37.63 -11.19
N CYS A 541 18.14 -36.69 -12.14
CA CYS A 541 19.00 -35.51 -12.03
C CYS A 541 18.40 -34.30 -11.29
N ILE A 542 17.07 -34.14 -11.29
CA ILE A 542 16.37 -33.17 -10.41
C ILE A 542 16.13 -33.81 -9.05
N GLY A 543 15.84 -35.13 -9.03
CA GLY A 543 16.37 -36.08 -8.01
C GLY A 543 17.88 -35.79 -7.74
N GLN A 544 18.64 -36.36 -6.82
CA GLN A 544 20.09 -35.98 -6.64
C GLN A 544 20.51 -34.49 -6.39
N ASP A 545 20.01 -33.45 -7.08
CA ASP A 545 20.31 -32.04 -6.79
C ASP A 545 19.83 -31.68 -5.38
N TRP A 546 20.77 -31.33 -4.51
CA TRP A 546 20.55 -31.10 -3.09
C TRP A 546 19.51 -30.00 -2.83
N ASN A 547 19.57 -28.89 -3.58
CA ASN A 547 18.62 -27.81 -3.38
C ASN A 547 17.38 -27.98 -4.27
N ARG A 548 17.30 -29.03 -5.10
CA ARG A 548 16.23 -29.25 -6.08
C ARG A 548 16.02 -28.04 -6.97
N ARG A 549 17.12 -27.36 -7.28
CA ARG A 549 17.17 -26.06 -7.95
C ARG A 549 16.34 -24.97 -7.26
N GLY A 550 15.91 -25.18 -6.02
CA GLY A 550 15.10 -24.25 -5.24
C GLY A 550 13.59 -24.44 -5.35
N ALA A 551 13.14 -25.63 -5.74
CA ALA A 551 11.72 -25.95 -5.81
C ALA A 551 11.02 -25.96 -4.43
N LEU A 552 9.68 -25.88 -4.44
CA LEU A 552 8.83 -25.84 -3.25
C LEU A 552 9.00 -27.09 -2.39
N ALA A 553 9.56 -26.93 -1.20
CA ALA A 553 9.83 -27.98 -0.24
C ALA A 553 8.83 -27.96 0.92
N VAL A 554 8.33 -29.13 1.30
CA VAL A 554 7.57 -29.37 2.52
C VAL A 554 8.42 -30.25 3.44
N ARG A 555 8.65 -29.80 4.66
CA ARG A 555 9.49 -30.49 5.63
C ARG A 555 8.70 -30.82 6.88
N VAL A 556 8.94 -32.01 7.44
CA VAL A 556 8.48 -32.37 8.79
C VAL A 556 9.68 -32.31 9.72
N HIS A 557 9.57 -31.50 10.76
CA HIS A 557 10.58 -31.34 11.79
C HIS A 557 10.09 -31.92 13.11
N ARG A 558 10.97 -32.58 13.85
CA ARG A 558 10.69 -32.97 15.23
C ARG A 558 10.77 -31.74 16.12
N ALA A 559 9.77 -31.52 16.97
CA ALA A 559 9.70 -30.30 17.76
C ALA A 559 10.79 -30.20 18.85
N SER A 560 11.30 -31.33 19.34
CA SER A 560 12.24 -31.38 20.47
C SER A 560 13.66 -30.93 20.14
N ASP A 561 14.11 -31.18 18.92
CA ASP A 561 15.51 -31.00 18.49
C ASP A 561 15.63 -30.37 17.10
N ASP A 562 14.49 -29.94 16.51
CA ASP A 562 14.41 -29.42 15.15
C ASP A 562 14.97 -30.38 14.08
N ALA A 563 15.06 -31.68 14.40
CA ALA A 563 15.57 -32.65 13.46
C ALA A 563 14.59 -32.78 12.28
N ARG A 564 15.07 -32.49 11.07
CA ARG A 564 14.31 -32.69 9.83
C ARG A 564 14.11 -34.19 9.57
N LEU A 565 12.87 -34.65 9.76
CA LEU A 565 12.48 -36.05 9.64
C LEU A 565 12.07 -36.43 8.21
N TYR A 566 11.41 -35.49 7.54
CA TYR A 566 10.85 -35.64 6.21
C TYR A 566 11.09 -34.37 5.41
N GLU A 567 11.36 -34.53 4.12
CA GLU A 567 11.36 -33.43 3.17
C GLU A 567 10.78 -33.96 1.86
N SER A 568 9.80 -33.27 1.33
CA SER A 568 9.30 -33.48 -0.01
C SER A 568 9.47 -32.21 -0.80
N THR A 569 9.73 -32.32 -2.09
CA THR A 569 9.86 -31.16 -2.98
C THR A 569 8.96 -31.34 -4.17
N LEU A 570 8.11 -30.34 -4.42
CA LEU A 570 7.18 -30.20 -5.51
C LEU A 570 7.84 -29.34 -6.60
N TYR A 571 7.89 -29.84 -7.83
CA TYR A 571 8.46 -29.10 -8.96
C TYR A 571 7.71 -29.43 -10.26
N TRP A 572 7.69 -28.48 -11.20
CA TRP A 572 7.15 -28.72 -12.53
C TRP A 572 8.29 -29.14 -13.45
N HIS A 573 8.16 -30.28 -14.12
CA HIS A 573 9.22 -30.77 -14.99
C HIS A 573 8.69 -31.38 -16.28
N MET A 574 9.62 -31.62 -17.21
CA MET A 574 9.35 -32.13 -18.53
C MET A 574 10.48 -33.01 -19.03
N ARG A 575 10.15 -34.09 -19.73
CA ARG A 575 11.17 -34.93 -20.35
C ARG A 575 11.74 -34.26 -21.60
N THR A 576 13.02 -34.52 -21.90
CA THR A 576 13.65 -33.98 -23.12
C THR A 576 12.89 -34.37 -24.39
N ASP A 577 12.32 -35.59 -24.45
CA ASP A 577 11.52 -36.05 -25.59
C ASP A 577 10.10 -35.43 -25.61
N GLU A 578 9.65 -34.80 -24.53
CA GLU A 578 8.38 -34.08 -24.45
C GLU A 578 8.52 -32.59 -24.81
N ILE A 579 9.73 -32.02 -24.78
CA ILE A 579 9.98 -30.59 -25.05
C ILE A 579 9.36 -30.16 -26.38
N ALA A 580 9.53 -30.95 -27.44
CA ALA A 580 8.98 -30.61 -28.75
C ALA A 580 7.44 -30.64 -28.78
N THR A 581 6.83 -31.61 -28.08
CA THR A 581 5.38 -31.71 -27.95
C THR A 581 4.84 -30.54 -27.13
N HIS A 582 5.46 -30.23 -25.99
CA HIS A 582 5.08 -29.10 -25.16
C HIS A 582 5.24 -27.77 -25.87
N ALA A 583 6.36 -27.54 -26.57
CA ALA A 583 6.51 -26.31 -27.35
C ALA A 583 5.38 -26.13 -28.38
N ALA A 584 4.91 -27.23 -28.98
CA ALA A 584 3.76 -27.18 -29.89
C ALA A 584 2.41 -26.97 -29.15
N GLU A 585 2.22 -27.59 -27.98
CA GLU A 585 1.03 -27.40 -27.15
C GLU A 585 0.95 -25.98 -26.56
N GLU A 586 2.07 -25.47 -26.09
CA GLU A 586 2.25 -24.13 -25.59
C GLU A 586 2.01 -23.11 -26.70
N GLU A 587 2.60 -23.28 -27.89
CA GLU A 587 2.32 -22.41 -29.04
C GLU A 587 0.84 -22.46 -29.46
N ALA A 588 0.23 -23.64 -29.48
CA ALA A 588 -1.21 -23.78 -29.77
C ALA A 588 -2.08 -23.12 -28.70
N TRP A 589 -1.67 -23.15 -27.43
CA TRP A 589 -2.36 -22.50 -26.34
C TRP A 589 -2.16 -20.99 -26.33
N ARG A 590 -0.95 -20.50 -26.56
CA ARG A 590 -0.67 -19.07 -26.77
C ARG A 590 -1.43 -18.53 -28.00
N THR A 591 -1.62 -19.35 -29.04
CA THR A 591 -2.49 -19.01 -30.19
C THR A 591 -3.96 -18.88 -29.76
N LYS A 592 -4.46 -19.77 -28.90
CA LYS A 592 -5.83 -19.65 -28.37
C LYS A 592 -6.01 -18.41 -27.48
N ILE A 593 -5.00 -18.05 -26.68
CA ILE A 593 -4.97 -16.77 -25.93
C ILE A 593 -5.12 -15.60 -26.89
N ARG A 594 -4.30 -15.57 -27.95
CA ARG A 594 -4.37 -14.51 -28.97
C ARG A 594 -5.74 -14.40 -29.63
N ASN A 595 -6.44 -15.52 -29.82
CA ASN A 595 -7.77 -15.55 -30.41
C ASN A 595 -8.89 -15.23 -29.40
N GLY A 596 -8.57 -15.02 -28.12
CA GLY A 596 -9.55 -14.95 -27.03
C GLY A 596 -10.36 -16.23 -26.83
N GLU A 597 -9.85 -17.37 -27.29
CA GLU A 597 -10.51 -18.68 -27.27
C GLU A 597 -10.09 -19.52 -26.06
N ALA A 598 -8.94 -19.21 -25.47
CA ALA A 598 -8.52 -19.80 -24.22
C ALA A 598 -7.77 -18.74 -23.43
N PHE A 599 -8.18 -18.58 -22.18
CA PHE A 599 -7.36 -18.13 -21.10
C PHE A 599 -7.13 -16.62 -21.04
N GLY A 600 -7.79 -16.04 -20.06
CA GLY A 600 -7.86 -14.62 -19.81
C GLY A 600 -9.17 -14.26 -19.12
N ALA A 601 -9.30 -13.00 -18.74
CA ALA A 601 -10.54 -12.43 -18.25
C ALA A 601 -11.36 -11.86 -19.42
N HIS A 602 -12.67 -12.13 -19.41
CA HIS A 602 -13.61 -11.48 -20.31
C HIS A 602 -14.50 -10.56 -19.49
N LEU A 603 -14.33 -9.27 -19.69
CA LEU A 603 -15.04 -8.23 -18.96
C LEU A 603 -16.17 -7.70 -19.85
N SER A 604 -17.41 -7.89 -19.44
CA SER A 604 -18.59 -7.29 -20.06
C SER A 604 -19.23 -6.30 -19.10
N PHE A 605 -19.23 -5.01 -19.46
CA PHE A 605 -19.84 -3.95 -18.67
C PHE A 605 -21.13 -3.46 -19.35
N GLY A 606 -22.25 -3.69 -18.67
CA GLY A 606 -23.55 -3.15 -19.06
C GLY A 606 -23.64 -1.62 -18.90
N PRO A 607 -24.73 -1.00 -19.38
CA PRO A 607 -24.87 0.46 -19.37
C PRO A 607 -24.98 1.08 -17.98
N ASP A 608 -25.28 0.28 -16.95
CA ASP A 608 -25.55 0.74 -15.58
C ASP A 608 -24.45 0.28 -14.60
N VAL A 609 -23.21 0.11 -15.09
CA VAL A 609 -22.04 -0.18 -14.26
C VAL A 609 -21.32 1.11 -13.87
N THR A 610 -21.10 1.30 -12.58
CA THR A 610 -20.26 2.36 -12.00
C THR A 610 -19.19 1.75 -11.10
N LEU A 611 -17.92 1.99 -11.43
CA LEU A 611 -16.77 1.67 -10.58
C LEU A 611 -16.12 3.00 -10.17
N THR A 612 -16.11 3.30 -8.87
CA THR A 612 -15.54 4.53 -8.34
C THR A 612 -14.41 4.19 -7.38
N PHE A 613 -13.20 4.68 -7.65
CA PHE A 613 -12.10 4.54 -6.71
C PHE A 613 -12.31 5.43 -5.51
N ASP A 614 -12.42 4.81 -4.33
CA ASP A 614 -12.43 5.52 -3.06
C ASP A 614 -11.39 4.94 -2.12
N ILE A 615 -10.32 5.71 -1.93
CA ILE A 615 -9.22 5.30 -1.06
C ILE A 615 -9.63 5.17 0.40
N ARG A 616 -10.72 5.81 0.83
CA ARG A 616 -11.22 5.68 2.21
C ARG A 616 -11.75 4.27 2.43
N GLU A 617 -12.50 3.74 1.47
CA GLU A 617 -13.04 2.39 1.52
C GLU A 617 -11.91 1.34 1.51
N VAL A 618 -10.83 1.57 0.77
CA VAL A 618 -9.63 0.71 0.79
C VAL A 618 -8.84 0.86 2.10
N ALA A 619 -8.67 2.09 2.59
CA ALA A 619 -7.93 2.39 3.81
C ALA A 619 -8.65 1.89 5.07
N GLU A 620 -9.98 1.85 5.11
CA GLU A 620 -10.74 1.21 6.20
C GLU A 620 -10.41 -0.28 6.35
N LEU A 621 -9.90 -0.92 5.29
CA LEU A 621 -9.45 -2.30 5.31
C LEU A 621 -8.02 -2.45 5.82
N SER A 622 -7.28 -1.35 6.07
CA SER A 622 -5.83 -1.42 6.30
C SER A 622 -5.47 -2.21 7.55
N GLU A 623 -6.18 -2.03 8.66
CA GLU A 623 -5.93 -2.80 9.88
C GLU A 623 -6.26 -4.28 9.67
N ARG A 624 -7.38 -4.56 8.99
CA ARG A 624 -7.87 -5.92 8.79
C ARG A 624 -7.01 -6.73 7.83
N LEU A 625 -6.61 -6.09 6.73
CA LEU A 625 -5.77 -6.68 5.70
C LEU A 625 -4.29 -6.42 5.96
N ASN A 626 -3.91 -5.81 7.08
CA ASN A 626 -2.53 -5.45 7.41
C ASN A 626 -1.84 -4.66 6.28
N PHE A 627 -2.57 -3.73 5.65
CA PHE A 627 -1.97 -2.74 4.75
C PHE A 627 -1.13 -1.79 5.58
N ASP A 628 0.02 -1.41 5.05
CA ASP A 628 0.76 -0.25 5.55
C ASP A 628 -0.02 0.97 5.08
N GLY A 629 -1.12 1.25 5.79
CA GLY A 629 -2.14 2.21 5.40
C GLY A 629 -1.58 3.61 5.14
N THR A 630 -2.46 4.53 4.74
CA THR A 630 -2.13 5.95 4.59
C THR A 630 -1.25 6.46 5.73
N GLN A 631 0.04 6.65 5.45
CA GLN A 631 0.99 7.03 6.48
C GLN A 631 0.84 8.52 6.74
N VAL A 632 0.63 8.89 7.99
CA VAL A 632 0.81 10.27 8.42
C VAL A 632 2.29 10.51 8.55
N VAL A 633 2.86 11.21 7.58
CA VAL A 633 4.29 11.52 7.55
C VAL A 633 4.50 12.93 8.10
N LEU A 634 5.42 13.06 9.05
CA LEU A 634 5.89 14.37 9.49
C LEU A 634 6.76 14.95 8.37
N VAL A 635 6.26 15.96 7.68
CA VAL A 635 6.97 16.64 6.57
C VAL A 635 8.01 17.60 7.12
N SER A 636 7.64 18.36 8.14
CA SER A 636 8.55 19.31 8.78
C SER A 636 8.13 19.62 10.21
N SER A 637 9.08 20.04 11.04
CA SER A 637 8.81 20.56 12.38
C SER A 637 9.73 21.74 12.69
N SER A 638 9.22 22.70 13.45
CA SER A 638 10.00 23.80 14.01
C SER A 638 9.55 24.07 15.44
N THR A 639 10.46 24.57 16.28
CA THR A 639 10.17 24.88 17.67
C THR A 639 10.67 26.27 18.00
N SER A 640 9.91 26.97 18.85
CA SER A 640 10.33 28.24 19.44
C SER A 640 10.06 28.22 20.94
N HIS A 641 10.93 28.87 21.71
CA HIS A 641 10.87 28.86 23.16
C HIS A 641 11.06 30.28 23.67
N LYS A 642 10.21 30.69 24.61
CA LYS A 642 10.35 31.92 25.38
C LYS A 642 10.33 31.57 26.86
N THR A 643 11.44 31.84 27.51
CA THR A 643 11.60 31.60 28.94
C THR A 643 10.67 32.49 29.76
N ALA A 644 10.36 32.07 30.99
CA ALA A 644 9.59 32.90 31.91
C ALA A 644 10.25 34.28 32.17
N ALA A 645 11.58 34.34 32.10
CA ALA A 645 12.33 35.59 32.23
C ALA A 645 12.15 36.51 31.00
N GLU A 646 12.20 35.97 29.78
CA GLU A 646 11.97 36.72 28.54
C GLU A 646 10.53 37.25 28.46
N MET A 647 9.55 36.47 28.91
CA MET A 647 8.16 36.92 28.99
C MET A 647 7.95 38.01 30.04
N ARG A 648 8.63 37.92 31.19
CA ARG A 648 8.55 38.92 32.26
C ARG A 648 9.33 40.19 32.00
N ALA A 649 10.34 40.15 31.15
CA ALA A 649 11.08 41.33 30.73
C ALA A 649 10.17 42.37 30.04
N GLY A 650 8.96 41.97 29.63
CA GLY A 650 8.06 42.79 28.83
C GLY A 650 8.67 43.04 27.46
N ASP A 651 7.84 43.20 26.43
CA ASP A 651 8.30 43.48 25.07
C ASP A 651 8.84 44.93 24.90
N GLY A 652 9.67 45.38 25.85
CA GLY A 652 10.38 46.66 25.81
C GLY A 652 11.71 46.59 25.07
N SER A 653 12.13 45.43 24.59
CA SER A 653 13.27 45.31 23.69
C SER A 653 13.14 44.19 22.65
N GLY A 654 11.92 43.76 22.31
CA GLY A 654 11.66 43.26 20.96
C GLY A 654 11.81 44.43 20.01
N SER A 655 13.06 44.81 19.77
CA SER A 655 13.44 45.83 18.82
C SER A 655 13.04 45.23 17.48
N ASN A 656 11.84 45.54 17.01
CA ASN A 656 11.32 45.00 15.77
C ASN A 656 12.04 45.76 14.68
N ALA A 657 13.13 45.16 14.20
CA ALA A 657 13.76 45.64 13.00
C ALA A 657 12.74 45.51 11.88
N VAL A 658 12.48 46.59 11.16
CA VAL A 658 11.76 46.56 9.89
C VAL A 658 12.65 47.14 8.82
N CYS A 659 12.56 46.57 7.62
CA CYS A 659 13.14 47.18 6.45
C CYS A 659 12.16 48.22 5.91
N HIS A 660 12.43 49.49 6.22
CA HIS A 660 11.63 50.61 5.80
C HIS A 660 12.06 51.09 4.41
N VAL A 661 11.11 51.14 3.48
CA VAL A 661 11.34 51.69 2.14
C VAL A 661 10.83 53.12 2.09
N SER A 662 11.75 54.08 2.11
CA SER A 662 11.39 55.50 1.97
C SER A 662 10.67 55.77 0.63
N ALA A 663 9.94 56.88 0.52
CA ALA A 663 9.28 57.28 -0.73
C ALA A 663 10.24 57.45 -1.93
N SER A 664 11.54 57.63 -1.66
CA SER A 664 12.62 57.64 -2.67
C SER A 664 13.14 56.25 -3.06
N GLY A 665 12.62 55.19 -2.45
CA GLY A 665 13.00 53.80 -2.66
C GLY A 665 14.28 53.35 -1.96
N ASN A 666 14.85 54.15 -1.06
CA ASN A 666 15.99 53.73 -0.23
C ASN A 666 15.49 52.86 0.92
N GLN A 667 16.21 51.76 1.16
CA GLN A 667 15.94 50.83 2.24
C GLN A 667 16.75 51.16 3.49
N ASN A 668 16.10 51.31 4.62
CA ASN A 668 16.75 51.51 5.92
C ASN A 668 16.18 50.56 6.94
N THR A 669 17.06 49.89 7.70
CA THR A 669 16.64 49.15 8.88
C THR A 669 16.25 50.14 9.96
N LEU A 670 14.97 50.17 10.32
CA LEU A 670 14.48 50.91 11.48
C LEU A 670 14.27 49.94 12.64
N THR A 671 14.73 50.33 13.82
CA THR A 671 14.43 49.61 15.05
C THR A 671 13.22 50.26 15.69
N LEU A 672 12.08 49.57 15.68
CA LEU A 672 10.82 50.09 16.18
C LEU A 672 10.43 49.43 17.51
N ASP A 673 9.71 50.19 18.34
CA ASP A 673 8.92 49.59 19.41
C ASP A 673 7.70 48.84 18.83
N ALA A 674 7.18 47.88 19.60
CA ALA A 674 6.02 47.08 19.18
C ALA A 674 4.77 47.92 18.86
N SER A 675 4.63 49.09 19.50
CA SER A 675 3.48 49.99 19.25
C SER A 675 3.55 50.71 17.91
N SER A 676 4.75 50.87 17.35
CA SER A 676 5.00 51.51 16.05
C SER A 676 5.05 50.52 14.90
N LEU A 677 5.33 49.23 15.18
CA LEU A 677 5.47 48.17 14.19
C LEU A 677 4.23 48.04 13.29
N GLN A 678 3.04 48.01 13.88
CA GLN A 678 1.82 47.74 13.10
C GLN A 678 1.49 48.85 12.11
N ASN A 679 1.83 50.11 12.42
CA ASN A 679 1.69 51.21 11.46
C ASN A 679 2.67 51.05 10.31
N HIS A 680 3.93 50.71 10.57
CA HIS A 680 4.93 50.52 9.52
C HIS A 680 4.59 49.33 8.60
N LEU A 681 4.16 48.20 9.15
CA LEU A 681 3.70 47.05 8.34
C LEU A 681 2.47 47.40 7.48
N ALA A 682 1.54 48.21 8.01
CA ALA A 682 0.34 48.63 7.29
C ALA A 682 0.61 49.56 6.09
N HIS A 683 1.82 50.10 5.96
CA HIS A 683 2.21 50.97 4.85
C HIS A 683 3.26 50.33 3.93
N GLY A 684 3.54 49.03 4.11
CA GLY A 684 4.34 48.22 3.18
C GLY A 684 5.79 47.94 3.61
N ASP A 685 6.17 48.26 4.84
CA ASP A 685 7.48 47.86 5.36
C ASP A 685 7.54 46.36 5.68
N LEU A 686 8.72 45.77 5.58
CA LEU A 686 8.92 44.33 5.78
C LEU A 686 9.51 44.05 7.17
N PRO A 687 9.05 43.01 7.89
CA PRO A 687 9.67 42.62 9.16
C PRO A 687 11.09 42.08 8.94
N GLY A 688 12.02 42.48 9.80
CA GLY A 688 13.45 42.11 9.75
C GLY A 688 14.38 43.27 9.41
N VAL A 689 15.70 43.03 9.51
CA VAL A 689 16.71 43.97 8.97
C VAL A 689 16.66 43.96 7.45
N CYS A 690 16.95 45.09 6.79
CA CYS A 690 17.09 45.09 5.34
C CYS A 690 18.19 44.11 4.94
N GLN A 691 17.83 43.08 4.17
CA GLN A 691 18.81 42.16 3.62
C GLN A 691 19.61 42.91 2.56
N LEU A 692 20.93 42.97 2.75
CA LEU A 692 21.80 43.52 1.74
C LEU A 692 21.73 42.65 0.48
N PRO A 693 21.59 43.23 -0.72
CA PRO A 693 21.60 42.49 -1.97
C PRO A 693 22.86 41.62 -2.10
N PRO A 694 22.78 40.46 -2.78
CA PRO A 694 23.96 39.62 -3.03
C PRO A 694 25.09 40.43 -3.67
N GLY A 695 26.26 40.45 -3.01
CA GLY A 695 27.45 41.21 -3.45
C GLY A 695 27.73 42.50 -2.67
N CYS A 696 26.89 42.87 -1.69
CA CYS A 696 27.09 44.01 -0.79
C CYS A 696 27.58 43.55 0.60
N ALA A 697 28.70 44.11 1.11
CA ALA A 697 29.16 43.84 2.47
C ALA A 697 28.68 44.91 3.47
N SER A 698 28.37 46.13 3.00
CA SER A 698 27.80 47.21 3.80
C SER A 698 26.86 48.14 2.98
N PRO A 699 25.92 48.88 3.60
CA PRO A 699 25.01 49.79 2.89
C PRO A 699 25.71 50.94 2.12
N GLY A 700 26.94 51.29 2.49
CA GLY A 700 27.75 52.29 1.81
C GLY A 700 28.64 51.72 0.70
N ASP A 701 28.64 50.41 0.50
CA ASP A 701 29.37 49.80 -0.60
C ASP A 701 28.71 50.15 -1.93
N GLN A 702 29.53 50.17 -2.97
CA GLN A 702 29.08 50.44 -4.32
C GLN A 702 29.12 49.16 -5.15
N VAL A 703 28.01 48.83 -5.79
CA VAL A 703 27.88 47.64 -6.64
C VAL A 703 27.57 48.06 -8.07
N GLN A 704 28.19 47.34 -9.01
CA GLN A 704 27.88 47.49 -10.42
C GLN A 704 26.54 46.82 -10.74
N ILE A 705 25.70 47.57 -11.43
CA ILE A 705 24.46 47.07 -12.01
C ILE A 705 24.46 47.37 -13.51
N CYS A 706 23.77 46.54 -14.28
CA CYS A 706 23.43 46.81 -15.66
C CYS A 706 22.08 47.53 -15.70
N ASN A 707 22.08 48.80 -16.09
CA ASN A 707 20.94 49.70 -16.07
C ASN A 707 20.44 50.00 -17.49
N LYS A 708 19.11 50.01 -17.69
CA LYS A 708 18.46 50.53 -18.88
C LYS A 708 17.80 51.87 -18.55
N PRO A 709 18.38 53.03 -18.95
CA PRO A 709 17.86 54.32 -18.55
C PRO A 709 16.39 54.50 -18.97
N ASN A 710 15.50 54.82 -18.02
CA ASN A 710 14.06 54.99 -18.22
C ASN A 710 13.33 53.78 -18.83
N GLY A 711 13.89 52.57 -18.70
CA GLY A 711 13.31 51.34 -19.28
C GLY A 711 13.35 51.27 -20.82
N GLN A 712 13.88 52.30 -21.49
CA GLN A 712 13.96 52.39 -22.94
C GLN A 712 15.33 52.91 -23.37
N GLY A 713 16.11 52.09 -24.08
CA GLY A 713 17.45 52.46 -24.56
C GLY A 713 18.47 51.32 -24.49
N ILE A 714 19.74 51.69 -24.70
CA ILE A 714 20.89 50.77 -24.65
C ILE A 714 21.25 50.54 -23.18
N TRP A 715 21.50 49.29 -22.82
CA TRP A 715 21.96 48.90 -21.49
C TRP A 715 23.33 49.51 -21.20
N ARG A 716 23.56 50.00 -19.98
CA ARG A 716 24.83 50.59 -19.57
C ARG A 716 25.18 50.16 -18.16
N ASP A 717 26.47 49.93 -17.94
CA ASP A 717 27.00 49.73 -16.60
C ASP A 717 26.81 50.99 -15.77
N ARG A 718 26.36 50.80 -14.52
CA ARG A 718 26.22 51.87 -13.55
C ARG A 718 26.63 51.36 -12.18
N THR A 719 27.45 52.15 -11.51
CA THR A 719 27.71 51.97 -10.09
C THR A 719 26.61 52.62 -9.27
N VAL A 720 26.02 51.88 -8.35
CA VAL A 720 25.03 52.40 -7.40
C VAL A 720 25.41 51.98 -5.99
N ASP A 721 25.01 52.81 -5.02
CA ASP A 721 25.14 52.47 -3.62
C ASP A 721 24.23 51.26 -3.30
N CYS A 722 24.70 50.37 -2.42
CA CYS A 722 24.03 49.11 -2.11
C CYS A 722 22.60 49.28 -1.60
N ASP A 723 22.32 50.34 -0.85
CA ASP A 723 20.99 50.71 -0.35
C ASP A 723 19.98 51.09 -1.46
N LYS A 724 20.45 51.31 -2.69
CA LYS A 724 19.64 51.67 -3.88
C LYS A 724 19.52 50.54 -4.91
N VAL A 725 20.26 49.45 -4.76
CA VAL A 725 20.28 48.35 -5.72
C VAL A 725 18.87 47.77 -5.91
N GLN A 726 18.12 47.53 -4.82
CA GLN A 726 16.79 46.93 -4.93
C GLN A 726 15.80 47.82 -5.70
N ASN A 727 15.86 49.14 -5.53
CA ASN A 727 15.06 50.09 -6.32
C ASN A 727 15.39 49.95 -7.82
N HIS A 728 16.67 49.85 -8.15
CA HIS A 728 17.10 49.62 -9.53
C HIS A 728 16.64 48.26 -10.07
N LEU A 729 16.73 47.18 -9.30
CA LEU A 729 16.24 45.86 -9.69
C LEU A 729 14.73 45.84 -9.94
N ASN A 730 13.96 46.50 -9.08
CA ASN A 730 12.50 46.65 -9.24
C ASN A 730 12.12 47.42 -10.51
N HIS A 731 13.01 48.28 -11.00
CA HIS A 731 12.86 48.99 -12.28
C HIS A 731 13.56 48.27 -13.46
N GLY A 732 13.82 46.97 -13.32
CA GLY A 732 14.31 46.10 -14.38
C GLY A 732 15.83 46.12 -14.60
N CYS A 733 16.61 46.74 -13.73
CA CYS A 733 18.08 46.62 -13.80
C CYS A 733 18.54 45.22 -13.37
N ARG A 734 19.78 44.84 -13.69
CA ARG A 734 20.37 43.56 -13.28
C ARG A 734 21.64 43.77 -12.46
N LEU A 735 21.94 42.86 -11.53
CA LEU A 735 23.20 42.86 -10.77
C LEU A 735 24.38 42.50 -11.68
N GLY A 736 25.54 43.12 -11.45
CA GLY A 736 26.75 42.93 -12.24
C GLY A 736 26.82 43.84 -13.48
N THR A 737 27.90 43.71 -14.26
CA THR A 737 28.03 44.47 -15.51
C THR A 737 27.11 43.91 -16.60
N CYS A 738 26.76 44.72 -17.58
CA CYS A 738 25.99 44.35 -18.75
C CYS A 738 26.70 43.26 -19.56
N GLU A 739 28.03 43.30 -19.66
CA GLU A 739 28.82 42.23 -20.28
C GLU A 739 28.62 40.89 -19.56
N ALA A 740 28.70 40.88 -18.23
CA ALA A 740 28.45 39.67 -17.44
C ALA A 740 27.02 39.13 -17.58
N ASN A 741 26.07 40.00 -17.91
CA ASN A 741 24.68 39.65 -18.18
C ASN A 741 24.40 39.33 -19.67
N GLY A 742 25.42 39.35 -20.54
CA GLY A 742 25.27 39.14 -21.98
C GLY A 742 24.50 40.25 -22.70
N LEU A 743 24.44 41.45 -22.12
CA LEU A 743 23.66 42.59 -22.64
C LEU A 743 24.56 43.59 -23.38
N PRO A 744 24.18 44.04 -24.59
CA PRO A 744 25.01 44.93 -25.39
C PRO A 744 25.06 46.35 -24.82
N THR A 745 26.26 46.90 -24.64
CA THR A 745 26.50 48.24 -24.07
C THR A 745 26.74 49.34 -25.10
N THR A 746 26.89 48.98 -26.37
CA THR A 746 27.12 49.91 -27.48
C THR A 746 25.94 49.90 -28.46
N ALA A 747 25.65 51.07 -29.02
CA ALA A 747 24.74 51.17 -30.16
C ALA A 747 25.40 50.43 -31.34
N PRO A 748 24.67 49.60 -32.10
CA PRO A 748 25.18 49.03 -33.34
C PRO A 748 25.62 50.17 -34.28
N PRO A 749 26.76 50.07 -34.97
CA PRO A 749 27.17 51.07 -35.94
C PRO A 749 26.23 50.99 -37.16
N GLY A 750 25.24 51.88 -37.19
CA GLY A 750 24.27 52.01 -38.29
C GLY A 750 22.86 51.62 -37.86
N GLY A 751 21.90 52.54 -38.00
CA GLY A 751 20.51 52.40 -37.56
C GLY A 751 19.65 51.39 -38.33
N GLY A 752 20.15 50.16 -38.52
CA GLY A 752 19.37 49.00 -38.95
C GLY A 752 19.02 48.13 -37.74
N ASN A 753 17.89 47.42 -37.82
CA ASN A 753 17.35 46.52 -36.79
C ASN A 753 18.40 45.52 -36.30
N ALA A 754 19.13 45.88 -35.24
CA ALA A 754 20.10 44.97 -34.66
C ALA A 754 19.37 43.78 -34.04
N THR A 755 19.83 42.59 -34.41
CA THR A 755 19.31 41.33 -33.90
C THR A 755 20.25 40.76 -32.84
N VAL A 756 19.66 40.00 -31.91
CA VAL A 756 20.36 39.26 -30.87
C VAL A 756 19.89 37.81 -30.94
N THR A 757 20.83 36.87 -30.86
CA THR A 757 20.52 35.45 -30.75
C THR A 757 20.11 35.14 -29.31
N ILE A 758 19.01 34.40 -29.15
CA ILE A 758 18.54 33.87 -27.87
C ILE A 758 18.28 32.37 -27.96
N CYS A 759 18.30 31.67 -26.83
CA CYS A 759 17.83 30.31 -26.67
C CYS A 759 16.53 30.32 -25.86
N LEU A 760 15.44 29.79 -26.42
CA LEU A 760 14.16 29.63 -25.73
C LEU A 760 13.64 28.22 -25.99
N LEU A 761 13.41 27.45 -24.93
CA LEU A 761 12.93 26.05 -25.01
C LEU A 761 13.80 25.16 -25.91
N GLY A 762 15.12 25.37 -25.90
CA GLY A 762 16.07 24.60 -26.73
C GLY A 762 16.15 25.04 -28.19
N ALA A 763 15.38 26.05 -28.63
CA ALA A 763 15.44 26.61 -29.97
C ALA A 763 16.26 27.92 -30.00
N GLU A 764 17.16 28.03 -30.97
CA GLU A 764 17.94 29.24 -31.22
C GLU A 764 17.17 30.20 -32.15
N ILE A 765 16.94 31.42 -31.69
CA ILE A 765 16.12 32.41 -32.40
C ILE A 765 16.89 33.73 -32.49
N GLN A 766 17.00 34.30 -33.70
CA GLN A 766 17.46 35.67 -33.92
C GLN A 766 16.27 36.62 -33.82
N ILE A 767 16.26 37.48 -32.81
CA ILE A 767 15.19 38.46 -32.59
C ILE A 767 15.73 39.87 -32.67
N SER A 768 14.88 40.86 -32.96
CA SER A 768 15.30 42.26 -32.81
C SER A 768 15.67 42.55 -31.35
N THR A 769 16.73 43.32 -31.12
CA THR A 769 17.14 43.78 -29.78
C THR A 769 16.02 44.50 -29.03
N SER A 770 15.08 45.15 -29.74
CA SER A 770 13.88 45.76 -29.14
C SER A 770 12.85 44.74 -28.62
N ALA A 771 12.86 43.50 -29.12
CA ALA A 771 11.98 42.43 -28.65
C ALA A 771 12.58 41.61 -27.51
N LEU A 772 13.87 41.83 -27.17
CA LEU A 772 14.63 41.00 -26.23
C LEU A 772 13.95 40.88 -24.86
N ASP A 773 13.49 41.98 -24.28
CA ASP A 773 12.89 41.98 -22.94
C ASP A 773 11.66 41.06 -22.86
N GLY A 774 10.85 41.01 -23.92
CA GLY A 774 9.66 40.15 -23.99
C GLY A 774 10.01 38.66 -24.03
N TYR A 775 11.07 38.28 -24.74
CA TYR A 775 11.52 36.90 -24.80
C TYR A 775 12.25 36.46 -23.52
N LEU A 776 13.02 37.35 -22.89
CA LEU A 776 13.63 37.06 -21.59
C LEU A 776 12.56 36.83 -20.50
N ALA A 777 11.44 37.56 -20.55
CA ALA A 777 10.30 37.34 -19.64
C ALA A 777 9.63 35.97 -19.84
N LEU A 778 9.78 35.36 -21.02
CA LEU A 778 9.29 34.01 -21.33
C LEU A 778 10.33 32.91 -21.01
N GLY A 779 11.42 33.25 -20.32
CA GLY A 779 12.47 32.30 -19.91
C GLY A 779 13.57 32.09 -20.95
N ALA A 780 13.69 32.95 -21.96
CA ALA A 780 14.80 32.87 -22.90
C ALA A 780 16.14 33.28 -22.25
N THR A 781 17.25 32.75 -22.77
CA THR A 781 18.61 33.18 -22.43
C THR A 781 19.28 33.81 -23.64
N VAL A 782 20.18 34.78 -23.45
CA VAL A 782 20.93 35.40 -24.55
C VAL A 782 22.09 34.51 -24.97
N GLY A 783 22.22 34.25 -26.28
CA GLY A 783 23.21 33.35 -26.86
C GLY A 783 22.59 32.12 -27.52
N SER A 784 23.44 31.30 -28.16
CA SER A 784 23.04 30.03 -28.76
C SER A 784 22.63 29.00 -27.71
N CYS A 785 21.75 28.06 -28.06
CA CYS A 785 21.43 26.96 -27.17
C CYS A 785 22.67 26.06 -26.98
N SER A 786 23.15 25.92 -25.75
CA SER A 786 24.25 25.00 -25.45
C SER A 786 23.74 23.56 -25.61
N GLY A 787 24.01 22.95 -26.75
CA GLY A 787 23.50 21.63 -27.11
C GLY A 787 23.97 20.52 -26.18
N GLY A 788 23.02 19.82 -25.56
CA GLY A 788 23.22 18.43 -25.19
C GLY A 788 23.28 17.60 -26.48
N SER A 789 24.38 16.88 -26.69
CA SER A 789 24.55 15.96 -27.82
C SER A 789 23.54 14.82 -27.73
N GLY A 790 22.45 14.89 -28.50
CA GLY A 790 21.58 13.74 -28.76
C GLY A 790 22.25 12.80 -29.77
N GLY A 791 22.54 11.57 -29.33
CA GLY A 791 22.84 10.46 -30.21
C GLY A 791 21.56 9.92 -30.83
N SER A 792 21.55 9.85 -32.16
CA SER A 792 20.63 9.10 -33.01
C SER A 792 20.79 7.59 -32.85
#